data_AF-A0A0U2VGA4-F1
#
_entry.id   AF-A0A0U2VGA4-F1
#
_cell.length_a   1.000
_cell.length_b   1.000
_cell.length_c   1.000
_cell.angle_alpha   90.00
_cell.angle_beta   90.00
_cell.angle_gamma   90.00
#
_symmetry.space_group_name_H-M   'P 1'
#
loop_
_entity.id
_entity.type
_entity.pdbx_description
1 polymer ?
#
loop_
_entity_poly.entity_id
_entity_poly.type
_entity_poly.pdbx_seq_one_letter_code
_entity_poly.pdbx_strand_id
1 'polypeptide(L)'
;MTTKHKPNRLANEKSPYLLQHAYNPVDWYPWGKEAFDRAKKENKPVFLSIGYSTCHWCHVMERESFEDEEVAELLNRDYVSIKVDREERPDVDHLYMSVCQAMTGQGGWPLTIIMTPEKKPFFAGTYFPKARRYGRHGLMDILPQIAGKWKENQDKVIEIGEQVVEETQKRLIANLEGDLSEKLLDRAFEMYERMFDASYGGFGDAPKFPTSHNLSFLLRYWKRTGNEKALHMVEKSLDAMFRGGMYDHIGYGFARYSTDEKWLVPHFEKMLYDNALLTMTYVEAYQATGKQWYADVAEQIIAYVLRDMTDPQGGFYSAEDADSEGEEGKFYVWSPQEVKQVLGEEEGELYCEVYDITEDGNFEGHSIPNLIHATVETMARLKQLDESELKERLEASRQKLFAHREQRIHPHKDDKILTSWNGLMIMALAKAAKALDNPEYADAAKKAAAFILTKLRREDGRLLARYRDGESAYLGYADDYAFLVWGLIELYEATFEPDYLRQAVELNDEMLRLFWDEAKGGLFFYGEDGEQLFTRPKEIYDGAMPSGNSAAALNLQKLSRYTYNAALAQKAEQQLKAFAGSVERYPSGHALFLMAVDFAYGAPTEIVIAGDPVKDDTQAMIREVRQSFLPNALTILRTSDPAVAEETGRLIPLVQDKLPLGGRATVYVCENYACQSPVSDLEELRELLNL
;
A
#
# COMPACT_ATOMS: atom_id res chain seq x y z
N MET A 1 18.06 -19.32 -25.89
CA MET A 1 18.50 -20.71 -26.17
C MET A 1 18.24 -21.53 -24.92
N THR A 2 17.40 -22.56 -24.99
CA THR A 2 16.97 -23.37 -23.86
C THR A 2 18.03 -24.40 -23.48
N THR A 3 18.98 -24.02 -22.63
CA THR A 3 19.71 -24.98 -21.81
C THR A 3 18.69 -25.61 -20.86
N LYS A 4 18.46 -26.93 -20.99
CA LYS A 4 17.61 -27.71 -20.10
C LYS A 4 18.28 -27.81 -18.72
N HIS A 5 18.21 -26.74 -17.93
CA HIS A 5 18.64 -26.79 -16.54
C HIS A 5 17.66 -27.69 -15.76
N LYS A 6 18.21 -28.47 -14.83
CA LYS A 6 17.42 -29.29 -13.93
C LYS A 6 16.75 -28.36 -12.92
N PRO A 7 15.44 -28.48 -12.65
CA PRO A 7 14.80 -27.63 -11.65
C PRO A 7 15.43 -27.85 -10.27
N ASN A 8 15.63 -26.76 -9.55
CA ASN A 8 15.97 -26.76 -8.13
C ASN A 8 14.68 -26.87 -7.28
N ARG A 9 14.78 -26.66 -5.96
CA ARG A 9 13.66 -26.88 -5.04
C ARG A 9 12.54 -25.86 -5.18
N LEU A 10 12.84 -24.66 -5.71
CA LEU A 10 11.86 -23.60 -5.91
C LEU A 10 10.76 -23.98 -6.91
N ALA A 11 10.97 -25.01 -7.75
CA ALA A 11 9.95 -25.55 -8.65
C ALA A 11 8.69 -26.08 -7.93
N ASN A 12 8.75 -26.29 -6.61
CA ASN A 12 7.61 -26.72 -5.79
C ASN A 12 6.91 -25.55 -5.07
N GLU A 13 7.44 -24.33 -5.19
CA GLU A 13 6.86 -23.14 -4.56
C GLU A 13 5.67 -22.60 -5.36
N LYS A 14 4.87 -21.74 -4.74
CA LYS A 14 3.76 -21.06 -5.40
C LYS A 14 4.06 -19.61 -5.76
N SER A 15 5.01 -18.97 -5.09
CA SER A 15 5.41 -17.60 -5.41
C SER A 15 5.88 -17.50 -6.87
N PRO A 16 5.31 -16.59 -7.68
CA PRO A 16 5.83 -16.31 -9.02
C PRO A 16 7.30 -15.92 -9.01
N TYR A 17 7.74 -15.13 -8.02
CA TYR A 17 9.14 -14.75 -7.85
C TYR A 17 10.06 -15.97 -7.65
N LEU A 18 9.69 -16.89 -6.76
CA LEU A 18 10.50 -18.08 -6.52
C LEU A 18 10.51 -19.02 -7.73
N LEU A 19 9.38 -19.16 -8.41
CA LEU A 19 9.25 -19.99 -9.61
C LEU A 19 10.08 -19.46 -10.78
N GLN A 20 10.25 -18.14 -10.93
CA GLN A 20 11.15 -17.53 -11.92
C GLN A 20 12.59 -18.07 -11.78
N HIS A 21 13.05 -18.29 -10.56
CA HIS A 21 14.40 -18.78 -10.25
C HIS A 21 14.55 -20.31 -10.22
N ALA A 22 13.49 -21.07 -10.53
CA ALA A 22 13.45 -22.53 -10.35
C ALA A 22 14.44 -23.29 -11.25
N TYR A 23 14.89 -22.68 -12.35
CA TYR A 23 15.79 -23.29 -13.33
C TYR A 23 17.19 -22.68 -13.35
N ASN A 24 17.50 -21.79 -12.40
CA ASN A 24 18.81 -21.18 -12.31
C ASN A 24 19.85 -22.24 -11.92
N PRO A 25 21.11 -22.15 -12.40
CA PRO A 25 22.18 -23.09 -12.04
C PRO A 25 22.54 -23.07 -10.53
N VAL A 26 22.18 -22.01 -9.81
CA VAL A 26 22.27 -21.96 -8.35
C VAL A 26 21.27 -22.96 -7.73
N ASP A 27 21.74 -23.81 -6.81
CA ASP A 27 20.93 -24.78 -6.05
C ASP A 27 20.12 -24.06 -4.96
N TRP A 28 19.11 -23.30 -5.40
CA TRP A 28 18.26 -22.52 -4.51
C TRP A 28 17.39 -23.39 -3.61
N TYR A 29 17.27 -22.93 -2.37
CA TYR A 29 16.30 -23.38 -1.39
C TYR A 29 15.26 -22.29 -1.13
N PRO A 30 13.99 -22.66 -0.88
CA PRO A 30 13.07 -21.77 -0.18
C PRO A 30 13.55 -21.58 1.26
N TRP A 31 13.10 -20.50 1.92
CA TRP A 31 13.35 -20.33 3.35
C TRP A 31 12.66 -21.43 4.15
N GLY A 32 13.45 -22.25 4.84
CA GLY A 32 12.89 -23.32 5.64
C GLY A 32 13.93 -24.19 6.33
N LYS A 33 13.43 -25.09 7.18
CA LYS A 33 14.25 -25.97 8.03
C LYS A 33 15.25 -26.81 7.23
N GLU A 34 14.89 -27.28 6.03
CA GLU A 34 15.77 -28.09 5.18
C GLU A 34 17.08 -27.35 4.84
N ALA A 35 16.98 -26.08 4.46
CA ALA A 35 18.13 -25.27 4.08
C ALA A 35 19.08 -25.03 5.27
N PHE A 36 18.53 -24.63 6.42
CA PHE A 36 19.32 -24.37 7.62
C PHE A 36 19.92 -25.64 8.23
N ASP A 37 19.20 -26.78 8.20
CA ASP A 37 19.75 -28.07 8.65
C ASP A 37 20.90 -28.53 7.76
N ARG A 38 20.79 -28.31 6.44
CA ARG A 38 21.90 -28.58 5.50
C ARG A 38 23.10 -27.68 5.77
N ALA A 39 22.87 -26.37 5.97
CA ALA A 39 23.92 -25.41 6.27
C ALA A 39 24.70 -25.80 7.55
N LYS A 40 23.99 -26.25 8.58
CA LYS A 40 24.58 -26.79 9.81
C LYS A 40 25.39 -28.06 9.56
N LYS A 41 24.79 -29.04 8.86
CA LYS A 41 25.42 -30.33 8.59
C LYS A 41 26.69 -30.21 7.75
N GLU A 42 26.69 -29.31 6.76
CA GLU A 42 27.83 -29.08 5.86
C GLU A 42 28.81 -28.02 6.39
N ASN A 43 28.52 -27.39 7.54
CA ASN A 43 29.26 -26.25 8.09
C ASN A 43 29.49 -25.14 7.05
N LYS A 44 28.43 -24.73 6.35
CA LYS A 44 28.47 -23.69 5.32
C LYS A 44 27.68 -22.45 5.75
N PRO A 45 28.14 -21.23 5.44
CA PRO A 45 27.33 -20.04 5.59
C PRO A 45 26.12 -20.09 4.65
N VAL A 46 25.07 -19.35 5.01
CA VAL A 46 23.87 -19.19 4.19
C VAL A 46 23.99 -17.91 3.37
N PHE A 47 23.76 -18.01 2.07
CA PHE A 47 23.57 -16.87 1.18
C PHE A 47 22.07 -16.64 1.00
N LEU A 48 21.53 -15.57 1.54
CA LEU A 48 20.12 -15.22 1.45
C LEU A 48 19.92 -14.09 0.44
N SER A 49 19.04 -14.31 -0.54
CA SER A 49 18.60 -13.30 -1.51
C SER A 49 17.08 -13.10 -1.37
N ILE A 50 16.67 -11.88 -1.04
CA ILE A 50 15.27 -11.49 -0.89
C ILE A 50 14.89 -10.52 -2.01
N GLY A 51 13.71 -10.73 -2.61
CA GLY A 51 13.13 -9.88 -3.65
C GLY A 51 11.65 -10.18 -3.86
N TYR A 52 11.11 -9.75 -5.00
CA TYR A 52 9.72 -9.97 -5.41
C TYR A 52 9.64 -9.96 -6.95
N SER A 53 8.52 -10.45 -7.48
CA SER A 53 8.34 -10.86 -8.88
C SER A 53 8.45 -9.71 -9.88
N THR A 54 8.04 -8.51 -9.47
CA THR A 54 7.95 -7.28 -10.29
C THR A 54 9.13 -6.32 -10.06
N CYS A 55 10.20 -6.81 -9.41
CA CYS A 55 11.39 -6.03 -9.07
C CYS A 55 12.41 -6.00 -10.21
N HIS A 56 12.52 -4.87 -10.93
CA HIS A 56 13.48 -4.71 -12.02
C HIS A 56 14.94 -5.08 -11.63
N TRP A 57 15.48 -4.49 -10.56
CA TRP A 57 16.86 -4.77 -10.13
C TRP A 57 17.07 -6.22 -9.68
N CYS A 58 16.00 -6.92 -9.30
CA CYS A 58 16.06 -8.34 -8.97
C CYS A 58 16.24 -9.19 -10.25
N HIS A 59 15.53 -8.85 -11.34
CA HIS A 59 15.73 -9.48 -12.65
C HIS A 59 17.09 -9.15 -13.26
N VAL A 60 17.56 -7.90 -13.12
CA VAL A 60 18.90 -7.51 -13.57
C VAL A 60 19.97 -8.36 -12.86
N MET A 61 19.90 -8.46 -11.52
CA MET A 61 20.85 -9.27 -10.76
C MET A 61 20.74 -10.76 -11.09
N GLU A 62 19.55 -11.26 -11.36
CA GLU A 62 19.35 -12.62 -11.84
C GLU A 62 20.08 -12.89 -13.15
N ARG A 63 19.73 -12.15 -14.21
CA ARG A 63 20.27 -12.35 -15.56
C ARG A 63 21.79 -12.20 -15.58
N GLU A 64 22.32 -11.21 -14.84
CA GLU A 64 23.76 -10.96 -14.80
C GLU A 64 24.54 -11.95 -13.93
N SER A 65 23.93 -12.51 -12.88
CA SER A 65 24.67 -13.25 -11.84
C SER A 65 24.10 -14.61 -11.51
N PHE A 66 22.79 -14.78 -11.34
CA PHE A 66 22.23 -16.06 -10.88
C PHE A 66 21.94 -17.05 -12.00
N GLU A 67 21.86 -16.59 -13.25
CA GLU A 67 21.85 -17.45 -14.45
C GLU A 67 23.26 -17.88 -14.89
N ASP A 68 24.30 -17.26 -14.33
CA ASP A 68 25.69 -17.50 -14.73
C ASP A 68 26.31 -18.69 -13.98
N GLU A 69 26.86 -19.65 -14.74
CA GLU A 69 27.43 -20.89 -14.20
C GLU A 69 28.65 -20.65 -13.28
N GLU A 70 29.48 -19.63 -13.53
CA GLU A 70 30.66 -19.37 -12.69
C GLU A 70 30.26 -18.87 -11.30
N VAL A 71 29.27 -17.98 -11.24
CA VAL A 71 28.71 -17.50 -9.97
C VAL A 71 28.01 -18.65 -9.25
N ALA A 72 27.25 -19.47 -9.97
CA ALA A 72 26.56 -20.62 -9.41
C ALA A 72 27.52 -21.67 -8.85
N GLU A 73 28.64 -21.96 -9.52
CA GLU A 73 29.68 -22.85 -8.99
C GLU A 73 30.23 -22.37 -7.64
N LEU A 74 30.48 -21.06 -7.48
CA LEU A 74 30.95 -20.49 -6.22
C LEU A 74 29.89 -20.62 -5.11
N LEU A 75 28.64 -20.26 -5.41
CA LEU A 75 27.53 -20.35 -4.48
C LEU A 75 27.29 -21.81 -4.04
N ASN A 76 27.16 -22.73 -5.00
CA ASN A 76 26.86 -24.14 -4.73
C ASN A 76 28.00 -24.85 -3.96
N ARG A 77 29.26 -24.44 -4.20
CA ARG A 77 30.42 -25.01 -3.51
C ARG A 77 30.48 -24.57 -2.05
N ASP A 78 30.35 -23.27 -1.79
CA ASP A 78 30.73 -22.68 -0.51
C ASP A 78 29.55 -22.25 0.37
N TYR A 79 28.33 -22.16 -0.18
CA TYR A 79 27.15 -21.63 0.52
C TYR A 79 25.97 -22.60 0.45
N VAL A 80 25.00 -22.40 1.34
CA VAL A 80 23.61 -22.84 1.11
C VAL A 80 22.81 -21.61 0.71
N SER A 81 22.34 -21.59 -0.53
CA SER A 81 21.66 -20.45 -1.13
C SER A 81 20.16 -20.51 -0.90
N ILE A 82 19.59 -19.48 -0.26
CA ILE A 82 18.17 -19.35 0.05
C ILE A 82 17.59 -18.16 -0.73
N LYS A 83 16.45 -18.38 -1.38
CA LYS A 83 15.66 -17.36 -2.06
C LYS A 83 14.36 -17.10 -1.29
N VAL A 84 13.98 -15.84 -1.14
CA VAL A 84 12.77 -15.45 -0.41
C VAL A 84 12.00 -14.39 -1.18
N ASP A 85 10.70 -14.62 -1.30
CA ASP A 85 9.73 -13.61 -1.73
C ASP A 85 9.30 -12.77 -0.53
N ARG A 86 9.59 -11.48 -0.56
CA ARG A 86 9.23 -10.55 0.53
C ARG A 86 7.72 -10.40 0.72
N GLU A 87 6.93 -10.65 -0.31
CA GLU A 87 5.47 -10.51 -0.24
C GLU A 87 4.83 -11.70 0.50
N GLU A 88 5.48 -12.87 0.47
CA GLU A 88 5.05 -14.05 1.22
C GLU A 88 5.65 -14.08 2.64
N ARG A 89 6.90 -13.61 2.78
CA ARG A 89 7.67 -13.59 4.02
C ARG A 89 8.17 -12.19 4.40
N PRO A 90 7.25 -11.23 4.60
CA PRO A 90 7.63 -9.88 5.02
C PRO A 90 8.29 -9.89 6.41
N ASP A 91 8.03 -10.90 7.26
CA ASP A 91 8.70 -11.08 8.55
C ASP A 91 10.23 -11.24 8.40
N VAL A 92 10.65 -12.06 7.42
CA VAL A 92 12.06 -12.26 7.08
C VAL A 92 12.62 -10.99 6.44
N ASP A 93 11.88 -10.40 5.51
CA ASP A 93 12.29 -9.18 4.78
C ASP A 93 12.54 -8.00 5.72
N HIS A 94 11.55 -7.59 6.53
CA HIS A 94 11.67 -6.47 7.46
C HIS A 94 12.84 -6.65 8.42
N LEU A 95 13.03 -7.87 8.93
CA LEU A 95 14.11 -8.15 9.87
C LEU A 95 15.49 -7.98 9.23
N TYR A 96 15.71 -8.59 8.06
CA TYR A 96 17.02 -8.52 7.41
C TYR A 96 17.25 -7.22 6.64
N MET A 97 16.20 -6.51 6.23
CA MET A 97 16.30 -5.14 5.74
C MET A 97 16.80 -4.21 6.85
N SER A 98 16.28 -4.37 8.06
CA SER A 98 16.74 -3.62 9.24
C SER A 98 18.22 -3.88 9.55
N VAL A 99 18.68 -5.13 9.40
CA VAL A 99 20.09 -5.49 9.50
C VAL A 99 20.92 -4.78 8.42
N CYS A 100 20.47 -4.81 7.17
CA CYS A 100 21.17 -4.15 6.07
C CYS A 100 21.30 -2.65 6.29
N GLN A 101 20.24 -1.99 6.72
CA GLN A 101 20.24 -0.57 7.08
C GLN A 101 21.14 -0.28 8.28
N ALA A 102 21.19 -1.16 9.28
CA ALA A 102 22.10 -1.00 10.43
C ALA A 102 23.57 -1.13 10.02
N MET A 103 23.90 -2.06 9.12
CA MET A 103 25.26 -2.32 8.68
C MET A 103 25.78 -1.34 7.62
N THR A 104 24.91 -0.89 6.71
CA THR A 104 25.30 -0.14 5.51
C THR A 104 24.78 1.30 5.49
N GLY A 105 23.82 1.64 6.35
CA GLY A 105 23.11 2.91 6.34
C GLY A 105 22.07 3.05 5.22
N GLN A 106 21.95 2.05 4.35
CA GLN A 106 21.01 2.03 3.22
C GLN A 106 20.25 0.70 3.17
N GLY A 107 19.19 0.64 2.38
CA GLY A 107 18.38 -0.56 2.17
C GLY A 107 17.73 -0.54 0.79
N GLY A 108 17.14 -1.66 0.40
CA GLY A 108 16.47 -1.83 -0.89
C GLY A 108 16.59 -3.24 -1.42
N TRP A 109 15.87 -3.52 -2.51
CA TRP A 109 15.87 -4.81 -3.18
C TRP A 109 16.61 -4.73 -4.52
N PRO A 110 17.27 -5.82 -4.97
CA PRO A 110 17.42 -7.11 -4.29
C PRO A 110 18.24 -6.99 -3.02
N LEU A 111 17.87 -7.71 -1.97
CA LEU A 111 18.54 -7.71 -0.67
C LEU A 111 19.41 -8.96 -0.55
N THR A 112 20.71 -8.77 -0.29
CA THR A 112 21.71 -9.83 -0.16
C THR A 112 22.23 -9.88 1.27
N ILE A 113 22.06 -11.02 1.94
CA ILE A 113 22.56 -11.27 3.30
C ILE A 113 23.42 -12.53 3.30
N ILE A 114 24.53 -12.50 4.03
CA ILE A 114 25.27 -13.71 4.36
C ILE A 114 25.27 -13.89 5.87
N MET A 115 24.88 -15.10 6.31
CA MET A 115 24.61 -15.40 7.71
C MET A 115 25.13 -16.78 8.12
N THR A 116 25.24 -16.99 9.43
CA THR A 116 25.55 -18.31 10.00
C THR A 116 24.36 -19.26 9.83
N PRO A 117 24.56 -20.59 9.95
CA PRO A 117 23.46 -21.56 9.96
C PRO A 117 22.40 -21.35 11.08
N GLU A 118 22.73 -20.55 12.09
CA GLU A 118 21.85 -20.10 13.18
C GLU A 118 21.11 -18.79 12.88
N LYS A 119 21.09 -18.37 11.60
CA LYS A 119 20.38 -17.18 11.11
C LYS A 119 20.98 -15.84 11.55
N LYS A 120 22.22 -15.82 12.04
CA LYS A 120 22.92 -14.59 12.48
C LYS A 120 23.67 -13.94 11.32
N PRO A 121 23.25 -12.75 10.83
CA PRO A 121 23.86 -12.10 9.68
C PRO A 121 25.21 -11.45 10.05
N PHE A 122 26.19 -11.56 9.17
CA PHE A 122 27.50 -10.93 9.34
C PHE A 122 27.98 -10.18 8.08
N PHE A 123 27.17 -10.19 7.01
CA PHE A 123 27.36 -9.38 5.82
C PHE A 123 25.99 -9.03 5.23
N ALA A 124 25.85 -7.80 4.73
CA ALA A 124 24.63 -7.32 4.12
C ALA A 124 24.94 -6.31 3.00
N GLY A 125 24.06 -6.27 2.00
CA GLY A 125 24.04 -5.26 0.95
C GLY A 125 22.83 -5.45 0.06
N THR A 126 22.67 -4.58 -0.93
CA THR A 126 21.55 -4.66 -1.89
C THR A 126 21.99 -5.38 -3.16
N TYR A 127 22.05 -4.65 -4.28
CA TYR A 127 22.50 -5.14 -5.56
C TYR A 127 24.04 -5.26 -5.61
N PHE A 128 24.52 -6.40 -6.10
CA PHE A 128 25.93 -6.64 -6.43
C PHE A 128 26.05 -7.13 -7.88
N PRO A 129 26.86 -6.48 -8.73
CA PRO A 129 27.12 -6.96 -10.08
C PRO A 129 27.95 -8.25 -10.05
N LYS A 130 27.96 -9.04 -11.14
CA LYS A 130 28.85 -10.21 -11.28
C LYS A 130 30.31 -9.81 -11.10
N ALA A 131 30.78 -8.86 -11.91
CA ALA A 131 32.16 -8.37 -11.93
C ALA A 131 32.27 -6.95 -11.35
N ARG A 132 33.48 -6.56 -10.97
CA ARG A 132 33.76 -5.23 -10.41
C ARG A 132 33.31 -4.13 -11.39
N ARG A 133 32.46 -3.22 -10.92
CA ARG A 133 31.92 -2.11 -11.73
C ARG A 133 31.93 -0.81 -10.92
N TYR A 134 32.41 0.29 -11.53
CA TYR A 134 32.46 1.62 -10.91
C TYR A 134 33.06 1.65 -9.48
N GLY A 135 34.14 0.87 -9.25
CA GLY A 135 34.81 0.79 -7.95
C GLY A 135 34.15 -0.15 -6.93
N ARG A 136 32.91 -0.61 -7.16
CA ARG A 136 32.20 -1.58 -6.31
C ARG A 136 32.63 -3.00 -6.62
N HIS A 137 32.89 -3.78 -5.56
CA HIS A 137 33.20 -5.21 -5.68
C HIS A 137 32.01 -5.99 -6.24
N GLY A 138 32.28 -6.96 -7.11
CA GLY A 138 31.26 -7.87 -7.63
C GLY A 138 31.17 -9.16 -6.82
N LEU A 139 30.17 -9.99 -7.11
CA LEU A 139 29.98 -11.29 -6.46
C LEU A 139 31.20 -12.21 -6.62
N MET A 140 31.87 -12.15 -7.77
CA MET A 140 33.10 -12.93 -8.02
C MET A 140 34.25 -12.56 -7.09
N ASP A 141 34.27 -11.33 -6.54
CA ASP A 141 35.25 -10.91 -5.53
C ASP A 141 34.77 -11.24 -4.11
N ILE A 142 33.49 -11.00 -3.83
CA ILE A 142 32.91 -11.04 -2.48
C ILE A 142 32.78 -12.47 -1.97
N LEU A 143 32.22 -13.37 -2.80
CA LEU A 143 31.90 -14.73 -2.37
C LEU A 143 33.14 -15.54 -1.96
N PRO A 144 34.26 -15.54 -2.70
CA PRO A 144 35.46 -16.28 -2.28
C PRO A 144 36.09 -15.72 -0.99
N GLN A 145 36.09 -14.40 -0.82
CA GLN A 145 36.67 -13.75 0.36
C GLN A 145 35.90 -14.11 1.64
N ILE A 146 34.57 -14.10 1.57
CA ILE A 146 33.72 -14.44 2.72
C ILE A 146 33.82 -15.94 3.04
N ALA A 147 33.81 -16.81 2.02
CA ALA A 147 33.99 -18.25 2.21
C ALA A 147 35.35 -18.59 2.82
N GLY A 148 36.41 -17.88 2.42
CA GLY A 148 37.74 -17.99 3.02
C GLY A 148 37.73 -17.61 4.51
N LYS A 149 37.15 -16.45 4.86
CA LYS A 149 37.02 -16.02 6.26
C LYS A 149 36.22 -17.00 7.11
N TRP A 150 35.16 -17.60 6.57
CA TRP A 150 34.39 -18.63 7.27
C TRP A 150 35.23 -19.88 7.58
N LYS A 151 36.07 -20.33 6.64
CA LYS A 151 36.92 -21.53 6.82
C LYS A 151 38.12 -21.27 7.75
N GLU A 152 38.71 -20.08 7.66
CA GLU A 152 39.97 -19.76 8.37
C GLU A 152 39.73 -19.15 9.76
N ASN A 153 38.65 -18.38 9.94
CA ASN A 153 38.40 -17.57 11.14
C ASN A 153 36.92 -17.63 11.57
N GLN A 154 36.34 -18.83 11.61
CA GLN A 154 34.92 -19.04 11.87
C GLN A 154 34.43 -18.35 13.16
N ASP A 155 35.17 -18.51 14.26
CA ASP A 155 34.79 -17.93 15.56
C ASP A 155 34.60 -16.41 15.50
N LYS A 156 35.48 -15.72 14.75
CA LYS A 156 35.39 -14.27 14.59
C LYS A 156 34.20 -13.84 13.73
N VAL A 157 33.82 -14.66 12.75
CA VAL A 157 32.61 -14.40 11.93
C VAL A 157 31.35 -14.59 12.79
N ILE A 158 31.33 -15.60 13.64
CA ILE A 158 30.23 -15.83 14.59
C ILE A 158 30.11 -14.66 15.57
N GLU A 159 31.23 -14.19 16.14
CA GLU A 159 31.25 -13.04 17.05
C GLU A 159 30.68 -11.77 16.39
N ILE A 160 31.07 -11.49 15.14
CA ILE A 160 30.50 -10.37 14.37
C ILE A 160 28.99 -10.54 14.20
N GLY A 161 28.53 -11.75 13.86
CA GLY A 161 27.11 -12.03 13.72
C GLY A 161 26.32 -11.82 15.01
N GLU A 162 26.90 -12.17 16.16
CA GLU A 162 26.29 -11.92 17.48
C GLU A 162 26.19 -10.43 17.79
N GLN A 163 27.25 -9.67 17.53
CA GLN A 163 27.26 -8.22 17.72
C GLN A 163 26.20 -7.53 16.85
N VAL A 164 26.11 -7.89 15.56
CA VAL A 164 25.11 -7.33 14.64
C VAL A 164 23.68 -7.63 15.13
N VAL A 165 23.42 -8.85 15.60
CA VAL A 165 22.11 -9.22 16.15
C VAL A 165 21.79 -8.41 17.40
N GLU A 166 22.72 -8.30 18.35
CA GLU A 166 22.52 -7.55 19.59
C GLU A 166 22.24 -6.07 19.33
N GLU A 167 23.01 -5.43 18.44
CA GLU A 167 22.81 -4.03 18.06
C GLU A 167 21.48 -3.80 17.34
N THR A 168 21.13 -4.69 16.40
CA THR A 168 19.88 -4.60 15.65
C THR A 168 18.66 -4.81 16.57
N GLN A 169 18.73 -5.79 17.49
CA GLN A 169 17.70 -6.04 18.49
C GLN A 169 17.46 -4.82 19.39
N LYS A 170 18.54 -4.22 19.91
CA LYS A 170 18.45 -3.01 20.74
C LYS A 170 17.72 -1.89 20.01
N ARG A 171 17.98 -1.72 18.71
CA ARG A 171 17.33 -0.69 17.88
C ARG A 171 15.85 -1.01 17.61
N LEU A 172 15.51 -2.26 17.31
CA LEU A 172 14.14 -2.66 16.94
C LEU A 172 13.16 -2.76 18.12
N ILE A 173 13.66 -2.99 19.35
CA ILE A 173 12.84 -3.17 20.56
C ILE A 173 12.86 -1.92 21.46
N ALA A 174 13.63 -0.89 21.08
CA ALA A 174 13.67 0.36 21.80
C ALA A 174 12.34 1.12 21.64
N ASN A 175 11.57 1.24 22.72
CA ASN A 175 10.59 2.30 22.82
C ASN A 175 11.35 3.59 23.11
N LEU A 176 11.21 4.57 22.24
CA LEU A 176 11.75 5.90 22.50
C LEU A 176 10.76 6.65 23.39
N GLU A 177 11.26 7.24 24.47
CA GLU A 177 10.47 8.16 25.28
C GLU A 177 10.14 9.41 24.45
N GLY A 178 8.91 9.90 24.57
CA GLY A 178 8.43 11.10 23.90
C GLY A 178 7.02 11.43 24.34
N ASP A 179 6.61 12.68 24.08
CA ASP A 179 5.29 13.18 24.46
C ASP A 179 4.43 13.39 23.21
N LEU A 180 3.24 12.78 23.21
CA LEU A 180 2.25 13.06 22.19
C LEU A 180 1.55 14.38 22.49
N SER A 181 1.52 15.26 21.50
CA SER A 181 0.74 16.48 21.54
C SER A 181 0.31 16.90 20.13
N GLU A 182 -0.70 17.75 20.05
CA GLU A 182 -1.17 18.34 18.79
C GLU A 182 -0.06 19.07 18.03
N LYS A 183 0.97 19.56 18.73
CA LYS A 183 2.16 20.20 18.12
C LYS A 183 2.95 19.26 17.22
N LEU A 184 2.78 17.95 17.35
CA LEU A 184 3.40 16.98 16.43
C LEU A 184 2.81 17.12 15.01
N LEU A 185 1.53 17.47 14.91
CA LEU A 185 0.86 17.71 13.63
C LEU A 185 1.50 18.93 12.93
N ASP A 186 1.70 20.02 13.67
CA ASP A 186 2.36 21.23 13.15
C ASP A 186 3.80 20.94 12.70
N ARG A 187 4.57 20.20 13.52
CA ARG A 187 5.95 19.81 13.20
C ARG A 187 6.02 18.93 11.95
N ALA A 188 5.07 18.02 11.77
CA ALA A 188 4.98 17.19 10.57
C ALA A 188 4.69 18.06 9.33
N PHE A 189 3.71 18.96 9.42
CA PHE A 189 3.42 19.92 8.36
C PHE A 189 4.65 20.74 7.97
N GLU A 190 5.38 21.31 8.95
CA GLU A 190 6.60 22.08 8.69
C GLU A 190 7.70 21.25 7.99
N MET A 191 7.77 19.94 8.27
CA MET A 191 8.70 19.05 7.58
C MET A 191 8.27 18.80 6.13
N TYR A 192 6.99 18.55 5.89
CA TYR A 192 6.46 18.42 4.54
C TYR A 192 6.65 19.70 3.74
N GLU A 193 6.37 20.87 4.33
CA GLU A 193 6.58 22.17 3.67
C GLU A 193 8.04 22.37 3.25
N ARG A 194 9.01 21.94 4.07
CA ARG A 194 10.45 22.01 3.73
C ARG A 194 10.86 21.03 2.63
N MET A 195 10.22 19.87 2.56
CA MET A 195 10.53 18.82 1.58
C MET A 195 9.74 18.96 0.28
N PHE A 196 8.73 19.81 0.25
CA PHE A 196 7.80 19.93 -0.86
C PHE A 196 8.46 20.50 -2.11
N ASP A 197 8.29 19.79 -3.23
CA ASP A 197 8.70 20.26 -4.53
C ASP A 197 7.59 21.15 -5.13
N ALA A 198 7.78 22.46 -5.07
CA ALA A 198 6.80 23.42 -5.60
C ALA A 198 6.65 23.36 -7.12
N SER A 199 7.64 22.83 -7.85
CA SER A 199 7.63 22.77 -9.32
C SER A 199 6.81 21.58 -9.81
N TYR A 200 7.09 20.40 -9.26
CA TYR A 200 6.53 19.13 -9.72
C TYR A 200 5.69 18.41 -8.65
N GLY A 201 5.40 19.02 -7.49
CA GLY A 201 4.63 18.38 -6.42
C GLY A 201 5.35 17.19 -5.77
N GLY A 202 4.79 16.59 -4.72
CA GLY A 202 5.45 15.55 -3.94
C GLY A 202 6.54 16.06 -3.01
N PHE A 203 7.31 15.13 -2.43
CA PHE A 203 8.27 15.42 -1.38
C PHE A 203 9.63 14.78 -1.67
N GLY A 204 10.70 15.54 -1.47
CA GLY A 204 12.07 15.11 -1.69
C GLY A 204 12.48 15.11 -3.18
N ASP A 205 13.69 14.61 -3.42
CA ASP A 205 14.29 14.49 -4.74
C ASP A 205 13.93 13.16 -5.42
N ALA A 206 14.39 12.96 -6.66
CA ALA A 206 14.26 11.70 -7.37
C ALA A 206 15.08 10.56 -6.70
N PRO A 207 14.58 9.31 -6.67
CA PRO A 207 13.27 8.85 -7.17
C PRO A 207 12.11 9.27 -6.26
N LYS A 208 10.92 9.50 -6.84
CA LYS A 208 9.73 9.98 -6.13
C LYS A 208 8.64 8.92 -6.04
N PHE A 209 8.09 8.76 -4.83
CA PHE A 209 6.99 7.83 -4.52
C PHE A 209 5.69 8.61 -4.25
N PRO A 210 4.52 8.07 -4.62
CA PRO A 210 3.24 8.73 -4.37
C PRO A 210 3.00 9.05 -2.90
N THR A 211 3.31 8.08 -2.01
CA THR A 211 3.14 8.19 -0.55
C THR A 211 1.80 8.81 -0.13
N SER A 212 0.69 8.31 -0.67
CA SER A 212 -0.62 8.97 -0.62
C SER A 212 -1.13 9.28 0.80
N HIS A 213 -0.73 8.48 1.80
CA HIS A 213 -1.03 8.73 3.21
C HIS A 213 -0.45 10.05 3.73
N ASN A 214 0.67 10.55 3.18
CA ASN A 214 1.21 11.88 3.48
C ASN A 214 0.23 12.98 3.03
N LEU A 215 -0.36 12.82 1.85
CA LEU A 215 -1.33 13.77 1.29
C LEU A 215 -2.65 13.73 2.07
N SER A 216 -3.13 12.54 2.44
CA SER A 216 -4.29 12.37 3.33
C SER A 216 -4.09 12.98 4.71
N PHE A 217 -2.88 12.94 5.27
CA PHE A 217 -2.54 13.69 6.48
C PHE A 217 -2.65 15.21 6.26
N LEU A 218 -2.11 15.73 5.16
CA LEU A 218 -2.18 17.16 4.84
C LEU A 218 -3.61 17.68 4.63
N LEU A 219 -4.51 16.87 4.05
CA LEU A 219 -5.93 17.21 3.96
C LEU A 219 -6.58 17.38 5.35
N ARG A 220 -6.26 16.49 6.30
CA ARG A 220 -6.71 16.59 7.70
C ARG A 220 -6.13 17.82 8.39
N TYR A 221 -4.84 18.07 8.19
CA TYR A 221 -4.18 19.26 8.71
C TYR A 221 -4.82 20.55 8.18
N TRP A 222 -5.13 20.61 6.88
CA TRP A 222 -5.88 21.72 6.29
C TRP A 222 -7.26 21.86 6.94
N LYS A 223 -8.06 20.79 7.04
CA LYS A 223 -9.40 20.84 7.64
C LYS A 223 -9.37 21.31 9.09
N ARG A 224 -8.34 20.91 9.85
CA ARG A 224 -8.14 21.31 11.25
C ARG A 224 -7.76 22.79 11.40
N THR A 225 -6.86 23.28 10.54
CA THR A 225 -6.16 24.57 10.78
C THR A 225 -6.58 25.69 9.83
N GLY A 226 -7.25 25.38 8.72
CA GLY A 226 -7.49 26.30 7.61
C GLY A 226 -6.22 26.67 6.84
N ASN A 227 -5.12 25.91 6.98
CA ASN A 227 -3.87 26.23 6.32
C ASN A 227 -3.89 25.84 4.83
N GLU A 228 -4.16 26.83 3.98
CA GLU A 228 -4.25 26.67 2.52
C GLU A 228 -2.99 26.10 1.85
N LYS A 229 -1.80 26.25 2.48
CA LYS A 229 -0.59 25.62 1.92
C LYS A 229 -0.65 24.10 1.98
N ALA A 230 -1.28 23.54 3.02
CA ALA A 230 -1.43 22.10 3.14
C ALA A 230 -2.31 21.56 2.00
N LEU A 231 -3.44 22.23 1.72
CA LEU A 231 -4.28 21.88 0.58
C LEU A 231 -3.53 22.05 -0.75
N HIS A 232 -2.82 23.18 -0.94
CA HIS A 232 -2.03 23.41 -2.15
C HIS A 232 -0.99 22.31 -2.42
N MET A 233 -0.29 21.83 -1.39
CA MET A 233 0.66 20.73 -1.53
C MET A 233 -0.02 19.45 -2.03
N VAL A 234 -1.23 19.16 -1.53
CA VAL A 234 -2.02 18.01 -1.98
C VAL A 234 -2.43 18.17 -3.44
N GLU A 235 -3.08 19.29 -3.78
CA GLU A 235 -3.57 19.52 -5.14
C GLU A 235 -2.46 19.49 -6.18
N LYS A 236 -1.33 20.14 -5.88
CA LYS A 236 -0.17 20.19 -6.78
C LYS A 236 0.47 18.81 -6.95
N SER A 237 0.54 18.00 -5.90
CA SER A 237 1.10 16.65 -5.97
C SER A 237 0.20 15.72 -6.80
N LEU A 238 -1.11 15.74 -6.56
CA LEU A 238 -2.08 14.92 -7.30
C LEU A 238 -2.15 15.34 -8.78
N ASP A 239 -2.13 16.63 -9.09
CA ASP A 239 -2.08 17.14 -10.46
C ASP A 239 -0.80 16.67 -11.18
N ALA A 240 0.36 16.85 -10.54
CA ALA A 240 1.63 16.50 -11.18
C ALA A 240 1.81 15.00 -11.39
N MET A 241 1.39 14.17 -10.43
CA MET A 241 1.41 12.71 -10.59
C MET A 241 0.48 12.25 -11.72
N PHE A 242 -0.75 12.77 -11.77
CA PHE A 242 -1.69 12.47 -12.86
C PHE A 242 -1.14 12.90 -14.23
N ARG A 243 -0.51 14.08 -14.30
CA ARG A 243 0.03 14.61 -15.55
C ARG A 243 1.34 13.95 -15.97
N GLY A 244 2.05 13.29 -15.07
CA GLY A 244 3.25 12.53 -15.35
C GLY A 244 2.98 11.26 -16.18
N GLY A 245 4.06 10.58 -16.55
CA GLY A 245 4.01 9.25 -17.18
C GLY A 245 3.85 8.10 -16.18
N MET A 246 3.89 8.39 -14.87
CA MET A 246 3.52 7.41 -13.84
C MET A 246 2.04 7.03 -13.86
N TYR A 247 1.18 7.89 -14.39
CA TYR A 247 -0.20 7.57 -14.66
C TYR A 247 -0.32 7.02 -16.09
N ASP A 248 -0.90 5.83 -16.25
CA ASP A 248 -1.12 5.26 -17.56
C ASP A 248 -2.32 5.94 -18.24
N HIS A 249 -2.05 6.97 -19.05
CA HIS A 249 -3.08 7.74 -19.76
C HIS A 249 -3.91 6.92 -20.76
N ILE A 250 -3.51 5.68 -21.08
CA ILE A 250 -4.22 4.82 -22.04
C ILE A 250 -5.03 3.74 -21.33
N GLY A 251 -4.44 3.02 -20.37
CA GLY A 251 -5.12 1.94 -19.64
C GLY A 251 -5.46 2.23 -18.19
N TYR A 252 -5.14 3.41 -17.69
CA TYR A 252 -5.32 3.82 -16.29
C TYR A 252 -4.47 3.03 -15.30
N GLY A 253 -4.58 3.44 -14.03
CA GLY A 253 -3.75 2.93 -12.95
C GLY A 253 -2.39 3.63 -12.90
N PHE A 254 -1.85 3.69 -11.69
CA PHE A 254 -0.56 4.29 -11.40
C PHE A 254 0.53 3.23 -11.29
N ALA A 255 1.67 3.55 -11.86
CA ALA A 255 2.93 2.89 -11.58
C ALA A 255 3.43 3.24 -10.16
N ARG A 256 4.28 2.39 -9.61
CA ARG A 256 4.69 2.45 -8.21
C ARG A 256 5.45 3.72 -7.84
N TYR A 257 6.38 4.15 -8.69
CA TYR A 257 7.20 5.33 -8.44
C TYR A 257 7.84 5.86 -9.72
N SER A 258 8.32 7.11 -9.68
CA SER A 258 9.06 7.72 -10.77
C SER A 258 10.55 7.82 -10.46
N THR A 259 11.38 7.59 -11.48
CA THR A 259 12.84 7.69 -11.39
C THR A 259 13.35 9.13 -11.51
N ASP A 260 12.49 10.07 -11.91
CA ASP A 260 12.81 11.48 -12.06
C ASP A 260 11.95 12.39 -11.17
N GLU A 261 12.30 13.68 -11.12
CA GLU A 261 11.57 14.64 -10.29
C GLU A 261 10.20 15.06 -10.84
N LYS A 262 9.97 14.85 -12.14
CA LYS A 262 8.81 15.36 -12.89
C LYS A 262 7.64 14.39 -12.94
N TRP A 263 7.81 13.19 -12.40
CA TRP A 263 6.88 12.07 -12.52
C TRP A 263 6.75 11.51 -13.95
N LEU A 264 7.75 11.75 -14.81
CA LEU A 264 7.68 11.37 -16.22
C LEU A 264 8.00 9.89 -16.43
N VAL A 265 9.17 9.44 -15.99
CA VAL A 265 9.65 8.07 -16.20
C VAL A 265 9.31 7.22 -14.99
N PRO A 266 8.34 6.29 -15.07
CA PRO A 266 8.06 5.36 -13.99
C PRO A 266 9.03 4.19 -13.99
N HIS A 267 9.13 3.50 -12.86
CA HIS A 267 9.26 2.04 -12.93
C HIS A 267 7.87 1.48 -13.17
N PHE A 268 7.62 0.94 -14.36
CA PHE A 268 6.28 0.65 -14.91
C PHE A 268 5.45 -0.38 -14.13
N GLU A 269 6.03 -0.96 -13.08
CA GLU A 269 5.36 -1.82 -12.09
C GLU A 269 4.11 -1.14 -11.53
N LYS A 270 2.97 -1.83 -11.52
CA LYS A 270 1.72 -1.36 -10.92
C LYS A 270 1.32 -2.22 -9.74
N MET A 271 1.27 -1.61 -8.55
CA MET A 271 0.95 -2.31 -7.30
C MET A 271 -0.48 -2.06 -6.86
N LEU A 272 -1.14 -3.10 -6.33
CA LEU A 272 -2.48 -2.98 -5.78
C LEU A 272 -2.55 -1.93 -4.66
N TYR A 273 -1.57 -1.93 -3.75
CA TYR A 273 -1.59 -1.02 -2.60
C TYR A 273 -1.40 0.46 -2.99
N ASP A 274 -0.57 0.76 -4.00
CA ASP A 274 -0.36 2.13 -4.46
C ASP A 274 -1.65 2.68 -5.08
N ASN A 275 -2.30 1.87 -5.92
CA ASN A 275 -3.57 2.22 -6.54
C ASN A 275 -4.69 2.35 -5.48
N ALA A 276 -4.76 1.47 -4.48
CA ALA A 276 -5.71 1.60 -3.37
C ALA A 276 -5.52 2.91 -2.58
N LEU A 277 -4.28 3.22 -2.19
CA LEU A 277 -3.98 4.42 -1.41
C LEU A 277 -4.17 5.72 -2.22
N LEU A 278 -3.88 5.70 -3.53
CA LEU A 278 -4.19 6.81 -4.42
C LEU A 278 -5.69 6.99 -4.61
N THR A 279 -6.47 5.91 -4.82
CA THR A 279 -7.95 6.00 -4.85
C THR A 279 -8.49 6.67 -3.59
N MET A 280 -8.03 6.27 -2.40
CA MET A 280 -8.41 6.92 -1.15
C MET A 280 -8.12 8.43 -1.18
N THR A 281 -6.93 8.82 -1.61
CA THR A 281 -6.48 10.22 -1.55
C THR A 281 -7.19 11.10 -2.58
N TYR A 282 -7.41 10.59 -3.80
CA TYR A 282 -8.21 11.28 -4.82
C TYR A 282 -9.67 11.45 -4.39
N VAL A 283 -10.26 10.42 -3.77
CA VAL A 283 -11.61 10.52 -3.18
C VAL A 283 -11.65 11.56 -2.06
N GLU A 284 -10.69 11.55 -1.14
CA GLU A 284 -10.63 12.54 -0.06
C GLU A 284 -10.42 13.97 -0.61
N ALA A 285 -9.62 14.15 -1.67
CA ALA A 285 -9.43 15.43 -2.34
C ALA A 285 -10.71 15.91 -3.05
N TYR A 286 -11.48 15.00 -3.66
CA TYR A 286 -12.81 15.30 -4.19
C TYR A 286 -13.75 15.81 -3.10
N GLN A 287 -13.86 15.09 -1.98
CA GLN A 287 -14.69 15.50 -0.85
C GLN A 287 -14.24 16.84 -0.25
N ALA A 288 -12.93 17.11 -0.21
CA ALA A 288 -12.37 18.31 0.39
C ALA A 288 -12.55 19.56 -0.49
N THR A 289 -12.54 19.41 -1.81
CA THR A 289 -12.49 20.54 -2.77
C THR A 289 -13.72 20.69 -3.65
N GLY A 290 -14.53 19.63 -3.77
CA GLY A 290 -15.64 19.55 -4.73
C GLY A 290 -15.21 19.50 -6.20
N LYS A 291 -13.91 19.38 -6.50
CA LYS A 291 -13.41 19.39 -7.89
C LYS A 291 -13.59 18.00 -8.53
N GLN A 292 -14.50 17.93 -9.51
CA GLN A 292 -14.93 16.67 -10.16
C GLN A 292 -13.78 15.82 -10.72
N TRP A 293 -12.73 16.44 -11.26
CA TRP A 293 -11.63 15.69 -11.87
C TRP A 293 -10.91 14.74 -10.88
N TYR A 294 -10.92 15.03 -9.57
CA TYR A 294 -10.38 14.10 -8.58
C TYR A 294 -11.21 12.80 -8.50
N ALA A 295 -12.53 12.93 -8.57
CA ALA A 295 -13.42 11.77 -8.66
C ALA A 295 -13.15 11.00 -9.95
N ASP A 296 -13.05 11.69 -11.09
CA ASP A 296 -12.81 11.05 -12.39
C ASP A 296 -11.51 10.22 -12.38
N VAL A 297 -10.43 10.73 -11.76
CA VAL A 297 -9.17 9.96 -11.62
C VAL A 297 -9.35 8.76 -10.68
N ALA A 298 -10.05 8.92 -9.55
CA ALA A 298 -10.34 7.80 -8.66
C ALA A 298 -11.13 6.67 -9.36
N GLU A 299 -12.14 7.03 -10.16
CA GLU A 299 -12.92 6.08 -10.96
C GLU A 299 -12.06 5.38 -12.01
N GLN A 300 -11.13 6.09 -12.66
CA GLN A 300 -10.20 5.50 -13.62
C GLN A 300 -9.24 4.49 -12.96
N ILE A 301 -8.73 4.78 -11.76
CA ILE A 301 -7.93 3.83 -10.98
C ILE A 301 -8.77 2.58 -10.65
N ILE A 302 -10.01 2.77 -10.19
CA ILE A 302 -10.92 1.66 -9.86
C ILE A 302 -11.23 0.83 -11.11
N ALA A 303 -11.44 1.47 -12.26
CA ALA A 303 -11.69 0.79 -13.53
C ALA A 303 -10.52 -0.12 -13.92
N TYR A 304 -9.28 0.32 -13.74
CA TYR A 304 -8.09 -0.52 -13.92
C TYR A 304 -8.09 -1.72 -12.95
N VAL A 305 -8.31 -1.49 -11.65
CA VAL A 305 -8.31 -2.58 -10.65
C VAL A 305 -9.40 -3.62 -10.95
N LEU A 306 -10.61 -3.18 -11.27
CA LEU A 306 -11.74 -4.06 -11.58
C LEU A 306 -11.53 -4.85 -12.88
N ARG A 307 -10.91 -4.23 -13.89
CA ARG A 307 -10.66 -4.86 -15.19
C ARG A 307 -9.49 -5.84 -15.15
N ASP A 308 -8.35 -5.42 -14.61
CA ASP A 308 -7.07 -6.13 -14.79
C ASP A 308 -6.63 -6.89 -13.55
N MET A 309 -6.96 -6.38 -12.36
CA MET A 309 -6.43 -6.90 -11.09
C MET A 309 -7.40 -7.81 -10.32
N THR A 310 -8.60 -8.08 -10.86
CA THR A 310 -9.64 -8.83 -10.14
C THR A 310 -9.64 -10.32 -10.49
N ASP A 311 -9.53 -11.17 -9.47
CA ASP A 311 -9.77 -12.61 -9.58
C ASP A 311 -11.26 -12.88 -9.81
N PRO A 312 -11.65 -13.87 -10.65
CA PRO A 312 -13.04 -14.19 -10.90
C PRO A 312 -13.88 -14.54 -9.66
N GLN A 313 -13.25 -14.93 -8.54
CA GLN A 313 -13.93 -15.18 -7.25
C GLN A 313 -14.03 -13.92 -6.37
N GLY A 314 -13.45 -12.79 -6.79
CA GLY A 314 -13.66 -11.46 -6.21
C GLY A 314 -12.50 -10.88 -5.41
N GLY A 315 -11.44 -11.63 -5.14
CA GLY A 315 -10.20 -11.06 -4.57
C GLY A 315 -9.39 -10.29 -5.61
N PHE A 316 -8.41 -9.51 -5.16
CA PHE A 316 -7.53 -8.72 -6.02
C PHE A 316 -6.10 -9.28 -6.02
N TYR A 317 -5.53 -9.39 -7.21
CA TYR A 317 -4.14 -9.75 -7.47
C TYR A 317 -3.17 -8.67 -6.98
N SER A 318 -1.91 -9.04 -6.74
CA SER A 318 -0.96 -8.18 -6.04
C SER A 318 -0.33 -7.12 -6.95
N ALA A 319 0.13 -7.50 -8.14
CA ALA A 319 0.89 -6.58 -9.01
C ALA A 319 0.88 -6.94 -10.50
N GLU A 320 1.24 -5.97 -11.35
CA GLU A 320 1.72 -6.16 -12.72
C GLU A 320 3.20 -5.76 -12.82
N ASP A 321 3.97 -6.55 -13.56
CA ASP A 321 5.41 -6.35 -13.77
C ASP A 321 5.73 -5.11 -14.61
N ALA A 322 6.94 -4.58 -14.45
CA ALA A 322 7.46 -3.49 -15.26
C ALA A 322 7.94 -3.96 -16.65
N ASP A 323 8.41 -5.22 -16.73
CA ASP A 323 8.97 -5.82 -17.94
C ASP A 323 7.87 -6.51 -18.78
N SER A 324 7.93 -6.30 -20.10
CA SER A 324 7.27 -7.17 -21.09
C SER A 324 8.29 -7.58 -22.15
N GLU A 325 8.29 -8.86 -22.51
CA GLU A 325 9.30 -9.47 -23.39
C GLU A 325 10.76 -9.27 -22.90
N GLY A 326 10.96 -9.04 -21.60
CA GLY A 326 12.27 -8.81 -20.99
C GLY A 326 12.81 -7.38 -21.15
N GLU A 327 11.98 -6.46 -21.63
CA GLU A 327 12.25 -5.02 -21.78
C GLU A 327 11.29 -4.22 -20.89
N GLU A 328 11.83 -3.34 -20.04
CA GLU A 328 11.05 -2.47 -19.14
C GLU A 328 10.22 -1.47 -19.95
N GLY A 329 8.93 -1.34 -19.64
CA GLY A 329 8.07 -0.31 -20.22
C GLY A 329 7.59 -0.55 -21.67
N LYS A 330 8.08 -1.60 -22.35
CA LYS A 330 7.73 -1.92 -23.75
C LYS A 330 6.23 -1.96 -24.03
N PHE A 331 5.45 -2.48 -23.09
CA PHE A 331 3.99 -2.55 -23.20
C PHE A 331 3.34 -1.16 -23.24
N TYR A 332 3.94 -0.14 -22.60
CA TYR A 332 3.32 1.16 -22.31
C TYR A 332 3.76 2.29 -23.24
N VAL A 333 4.90 2.18 -23.92
CA VAL A 333 5.47 3.25 -24.76
C VAL A 333 4.95 3.24 -26.20
N TRP A 334 5.05 4.39 -26.88
CA TRP A 334 4.49 4.63 -28.22
C TRP A 334 5.42 5.45 -29.12
N SER A 335 5.27 5.27 -30.43
CA SER A 335 5.84 6.16 -31.45
C SER A 335 4.74 6.96 -32.16
N PRO A 336 5.05 8.14 -32.73
CA PRO A 336 4.06 8.91 -33.50
C PRO A 336 3.47 8.12 -34.67
N GLN A 337 4.28 7.30 -35.35
CA GLN A 337 3.82 6.51 -36.48
C GLN A 337 2.82 5.44 -36.05
N GLU A 338 3.06 4.79 -34.91
CA GLU A 338 2.13 3.79 -34.37
C GLU A 338 0.79 4.43 -33.99
N VAL A 339 0.82 5.56 -33.29
CA VAL A 339 -0.40 6.31 -32.92
C VAL A 339 -1.20 6.71 -34.16
N LYS A 340 -0.54 7.24 -35.20
CA LYS A 340 -1.18 7.62 -36.47
C LYS A 340 -1.71 6.43 -37.26
N GLN A 341 -1.07 5.27 -37.19
CA GLN A 341 -1.58 4.04 -37.81
C GLN A 341 -2.90 3.58 -37.16
N VAL A 342 -3.04 3.73 -35.86
CA VAL A 342 -4.26 3.34 -35.12
C VAL A 342 -5.37 4.38 -35.26
N LEU A 343 -5.04 5.66 -35.14
CA LEU A 343 -6.03 6.73 -35.05
C LEU A 343 -6.35 7.39 -36.40
N GLY A 344 -5.48 7.23 -37.40
CA GLY A 344 -5.46 8.06 -38.59
C GLY A 344 -4.64 9.34 -38.38
N GLU A 345 -4.36 10.06 -39.47
CA GLU A 345 -3.41 11.19 -39.45
C GLU A 345 -3.88 12.34 -38.54
N GLU A 346 -5.15 12.77 -38.65
CA GLU A 346 -5.67 13.93 -37.92
C GLU A 346 -5.75 13.68 -36.40
N GLU A 347 -6.46 12.62 -35.98
CA GLU A 347 -6.57 12.27 -34.55
C GLU A 347 -5.23 11.84 -33.97
N GLY A 348 -4.39 11.18 -34.77
CA GLY A 348 -3.05 10.77 -34.35
C GLY A 348 -2.13 11.96 -34.08
N GLU A 349 -2.12 12.96 -34.96
CA GLU A 349 -1.36 14.20 -34.75
C GLU A 349 -1.86 14.98 -33.53
N LEU A 350 -3.19 15.12 -33.38
CA LEU A 350 -3.79 15.76 -32.21
C LEU A 350 -3.38 15.04 -30.91
N TYR A 351 -3.49 13.71 -30.87
CA TYR A 351 -3.15 12.92 -29.70
C TYR A 351 -1.66 13.03 -29.35
N CYS A 352 -0.78 12.96 -30.36
CA CYS A 352 0.67 13.08 -30.15
C CYS A 352 1.05 14.44 -29.57
N GLU A 353 0.46 15.53 -30.05
CA GLU A 353 0.73 16.87 -29.53
C GLU A 353 0.24 17.06 -28.08
N VAL A 354 -0.92 16.49 -27.73
CA VAL A 354 -1.47 16.61 -26.38
C VAL A 354 -0.65 15.81 -25.38
N TYR A 355 -0.25 14.59 -25.75
CA TYR A 355 0.41 13.63 -24.85
C TYR A 355 1.93 13.58 -24.97
N ASP A 356 2.54 14.55 -25.66
CA ASP A 356 4.00 14.67 -25.83
C ASP A 356 4.64 13.39 -26.43
N ILE A 357 4.01 12.85 -27.48
CA ILE A 357 4.51 11.70 -28.23
C ILE A 357 5.28 12.22 -29.43
N THR A 358 6.61 12.05 -29.41
CA THR A 358 7.53 12.65 -30.38
C THR A 358 8.42 11.60 -31.04
N GLU A 359 9.07 11.98 -32.15
CA GLU A 359 10.02 11.13 -32.89
C GLU A 359 11.30 10.83 -32.09
N ASP A 360 11.76 11.80 -31.28
CA ASP A 360 12.93 11.61 -30.42
C ASP A 360 12.62 10.72 -29.21
N GLY A 361 11.35 10.68 -28.80
CA GLY A 361 10.90 10.01 -27.59
C GLY A 361 11.27 10.75 -26.31
N ASN A 362 10.71 10.30 -25.20
CA ASN A 362 11.05 10.73 -23.85
C ASN A 362 11.54 9.56 -22.95
N PHE A 363 11.59 8.33 -23.50
CA PHE A 363 12.12 7.13 -22.88
C PHE A 363 12.63 6.15 -23.94
N GLU A 364 13.95 5.88 -23.96
CA GLU A 364 14.59 4.87 -24.84
C GLU A 364 14.17 4.94 -26.32
N GLY A 365 14.05 6.16 -26.88
CA GLY A 365 13.65 6.39 -28.28
C GLY A 365 12.16 6.20 -28.56
N HIS A 366 11.34 6.02 -27.54
CA HIS A 366 9.88 6.01 -27.59
C HIS A 366 9.31 7.05 -26.62
N SER A 367 8.00 7.27 -26.65
CA SER A 367 7.33 8.21 -25.76
C SER A 367 6.43 7.50 -24.76
N ILE A 368 6.55 7.91 -23.50
CA ILE A 368 5.56 7.71 -22.45
C ILE A 368 4.54 8.85 -22.60
N PRO A 369 3.27 8.54 -22.92
CA PRO A 369 2.21 9.55 -23.00
C PRO A 369 2.11 10.31 -21.67
N ASN A 370 2.16 11.64 -21.72
CA ASN A 370 2.09 12.48 -20.52
C ASN A 370 1.50 13.87 -20.81
N LEU A 371 1.06 14.58 -19.77
CA LEU A 371 0.46 15.90 -19.84
C LEU A 371 1.33 16.96 -19.12
N ILE A 372 2.65 16.76 -18.99
CA ILE A 372 3.52 17.68 -18.23
C ILE A 372 3.56 19.07 -18.88
N HIS A 373 3.53 19.12 -20.21
CA HIS A 373 3.63 20.36 -20.99
C HIS A 373 2.30 20.89 -21.52
N ALA A 374 1.20 20.17 -21.28
CA ALA A 374 -0.12 20.49 -21.80
C ALA A 374 -1.22 20.25 -20.75
N THR A 375 -2.24 21.10 -20.75
CA THR A 375 -3.54 20.78 -20.15
C THR A 375 -4.59 20.73 -21.25
N VAL A 376 -5.68 19.99 -21.03
CA VAL A 376 -6.81 19.95 -21.96
C VAL A 376 -7.32 21.36 -22.25
N GLU A 377 -7.41 22.22 -21.24
CA GLU A 377 -7.80 23.63 -21.39
C GLU A 377 -6.83 24.39 -22.32
N THR A 378 -5.51 24.27 -22.09
CA THR A 378 -4.52 24.97 -22.94
C THR A 378 -4.54 24.46 -24.37
N MET A 379 -4.74 23.15 -24.57
CA MET A 379 -4.76 22.53 -25.89
C MET A 379 -6.03 22.85 -26.66
N ALA A 380 -7.18 22.87 -25.99
CA ALA A 380 -8.45 23.29 -26.58
C ALA A 380 -8.35 24.72 -27.12
N ARG A 381 -7.76 25.64 -26.34
CA ARG A 381 -7.50 27.02 -26.78
C ARG A 381 -6.54 27.10 -27.96
N LEU A 382 -5.43 26.36 -27.93
CA LEU A 382 -4.45 26.34 -29.02
C LEU A 382 -5.04 25.78 -30.33
N LYS A 383 -5.88 24.76 -30.23
CA LYS A 383 -6.54 24.09 -31.36
C LYS A 383 -7.85 24.76 -31.78
N GLN A 384 -8.30 25.79 -31.07
CA GLN A 384 -9.58 26.47 -31.30
C GLN A 384 -10.78 25.51 -31.25
N LEU A 385 -10.71 24.54 -30.33
CA LEU A 385 -11.77 23.57 -30.06
C LEU A 385 -12.46 23.91 -28.74
N ASP A 386 -13.70 23.45 -28.58
CA ASP A 386 -14.32 23.43 -27.27
C ASP A 386 -13.61 22.41 -26.35
N GLU A 387 -13.54 22.68 -25.05
CA GLU A 387 -12.88 21.77 -24.11
C GLU A 387 -13.59 20.42 -24.01
N SER A 388 -14.93 20.39 -24.05
CA SER A 388 -15.69 19.13 -24.02
C SER A 388 -15.48 18.36 -25.32
N GLU A 389 -15.46 19.05 -26.47
CA GLU A 389 -15.16 18.44 -27.76
C GLU A 389 -13.77 17.78 -27.76
N LEU A 390 -12.75 18.48 -27.25
CA LEU A 390 -11.40 17.91 -27.15
C LEU A 390 -11.38 16.69 -26.22
N LYS A 391 -12.05 16.73 -25.06
CA LYS A 391 -12.14 15.58 -24.14
C LYS A 391 -12.77 14.37 -24.81
N GLU A 392 -13.87 14.55 -25.53
CA GLU A 392 -14.56 13.47 -26.24
C GLU A 392 -13.66 12.83 -27.32
N ARG A 393 -12.94 13.66 -28.10
CA ARG A 393 -12.00 13.17 -29.11
C ARG A 393 -10.83 12.39 -28.50
N LEU A 394 -10.25 12.91 -27.40
CA LEU A 394 -9.14 12.26 -26.71
C LEU A 394 -9.57 10.94 -26.08
N GLU A 395 -10.76 10.86 -25.48
CA GLU A 395 -11.28 9.61 -24.92
C GLU A 395 -11.58 8.56 -26.01
N ALA A 396 -12.18 8.97 -27.13
CA ALA A 396 -12.39 8.07 -28.26
C ALA A 396 -11.06 7.55 -28.85
N SER A 397 -10.04 8.40 -28.89
CA SER A 397 -8.68 8.03 -29.30
C SER A 397 -8.03 7.07 -28.30
N ARG A 398 -8.12 7.37 -27.00
CA ARG A 398 -7.62 6.51 -25.93
C ARG A 398 -8.21 5.09 -26.01
N GLN A 399 -9.51 4.96 -26.23
CA GLN A 399 -10.17 3.65 -26.37
C GLN A 399 -9.63 2.83 -27.54
N LYS A 400 -9.39 3.47 -28.70
CA LYS A 400 -8.80 2.81 -29.87
C LYS A 400 -7.35 2.38 -29.60
N LEU A 401 -6.55 3.25 -28.99
CA LEU A 401 -5.17 2.94 -28.60
C LEU A 401 -5.12 1.82 -27.57
N PHE A 402 -6.02 1.84 -26.59
CA PHE A 402 -6.14 0.77 -25.60
C PHE A 402 -6.48 -0.56 -26.28
N ALA A 403 -7.50 -0.60 -27.15
CA ALA A 403 -7.85 -1.81 -27.89
C ALA A 403 -6.72 -2.33 -28.81
N HIS A 404 -5.88 -1.44 -29.33
CA HIS A 404 -4.66 -1.83 -30.05
C HIS A 404 -3.60 -2.39 -29.10
N ARG A 405 -3.37 -1.74 -27.95
CA ARG A 405 -2.39 -2.14 -26.94
C ARG A 405 -2.67 -3.51 -26.34
N GLU A 406 -3.94 -3.88 -26.17
CA GLU A 406 -4.36 -5.21 -25.70
C GLU A 406 -3.91 -6.37 -26.61
N GLN A 407 -3.41 -6.08 -27.81
CA GLN A 407 -2.83 -7.08 -28.72
C GLN A 407 -1.34 -7.30 -28.48
N ARG A 408 -0.70 -6.45 -27.66
CA ARG A 408 0.70 -6.62 -27.25
C ARG A 408 0.83 -7.72 -26.21
N ILE A 409 2.05 -8.21 -26.01
CA ILE A 409 2.34 -9.13 -24.90
C ILE A 409 2.23 -8.33 -23.60
N HIS A 410 1.31 -8.75 -22.73
CA HIS A 410 1.14 -8.11 -21.42
C HIS A 410 2.35 -8.37 -20.51
N PRO A 411 2.67 -7.42 -19.62
CA PRO A 411 3.55 -7.69 -18.50
C PRO A 411 3.06 -8.88 -17.67
N HIS A 412 3.98 -9.56 -17.00
CA HIS A 412 3.61 -10.66 -16.12
C HIS A 412 2.75 -10.15 -14.96
N LYS A 413 1.68 -10.88 -14.65
CA LYS A 413 0.80 -10.57 -13.53
C LYS A 413 1.16 -11.42 -12.33
N ASP A 414 1.49 -10.79 -11.21
CA ASP A 414 1.56 -11.49 -9.94
C ASP A 414 0.12 -11.70 -9.41
N ASP A 415 -0.37 -12.91 -9.62
CA ASP A 415 -1.72 -13.35 -9.31
C ASP A 415 -1.88 -13.86 -7.85
N LYS A 416 -0.91 -13.58 -6.97
CA LYS A 416 -1.11 -13.76 -5.52
C LYS A 416 -2.19 -12.81 -5.04
N ILE A 417 -3.04 -13.31 -4.15
CA ILE A 417 -3.99 -12.50 -3.39
C ILE A 417 -3.44 -12.39 -1.97
N LEU A 418 -3.11 -11.17 -1.55
CA LEU A 418 -2.56 -10.86 -0.23
C LEU A 418 -3.61 -10.20 0.66
N THR A 419 -3.77 -10.70 1.89
CA THR A 419 -4.78 -10.20 2.84
C THR A 419 -4.62 -8.71 3.12
N SER A 420 -3.39 -8.27 3.45
CA SER A 420 -3.05 -6.86 3.70
C SER A 420 -3.43 -5.94 2.54
N TRP A 421 -3.03 -6.26 1.31
CA TRP A 421 -3.26 -5.38 0.15
C TRP A 421 -4.73 -5.36 -0.27
N ASN A 422 -5.42 -6.49 -0.15
CA ASN A 422 -6.87 -6.55 -0.33
C ASN A 422 -7.60 -5.73 0.73
N GLY A 423 -7.14 -5.73 1.98
CA GLY A 423 -7.67 -4.86 3.04
C GLY A 423 -7.62 -3.38 2.67
N LEU A 424 -6.50 -2.92 2.09
CA LEU A 424 -6.37 -1.55 1.58
C LEU A 424 -7.30 -1.28 0.38
N MET A 425 -7.44 -2.22 -0.56
CA MET A 425 -8.35 -2.01 -1.70
C MET A 425 -9.82 -2.02 -1.28
N ILE A 426 -10.21 -2.89 -0.34
CA ILE A 426 -11.56 -2.89 0.27
C ILE A 426 -11.83 -1.54 0.92
N MET A 427 -10.86 -1.00 1.67
CA MET A 427 -10.94 0.34 2.27
C MET A 427 -11.16 1.41 1.19
N ALA A 428 -10.36 1.40 0.13
CA ALA A 428 -10.42 2.38 -0.95
C ALA A 428 -11.77 2.34 -1.70
N LEU A 429 -12.25 1.15 -2.05
CA LEU A 429 -13.55 0.95 -2.70
C LEU A 429 -14.71 1.37 -1.81
N ALA A 430 -14.67 1.07 -0.51
CA ALA A 430 -15.71 1.48 0.42
C ALA A 430 -15.76 3.00 0.59
N LYS A 431 -14.60 3.68 0.60
CA LYS A 431 -14.54 5.15 0.59
C LYS A 431 -15.09 5.74 -0.71
N ALA A 432 -14.69 5.18 -1.86
CA ALA A 432 -15.20 5.60 -3.16
C ALA A 432 -16.73 5.41 -3.27
N ALA A 433 -17.24 4.27 -2.82
CA ALA A 433 -18.69 4.00 -2.81
C ALA A 433 -19.48 5.05 -2.03
N LYS A 434 -18.93 5.51 -0.90
CA LYS A 434 -19.53 6.59 -0.11
C LYS A 434 -19.49 7.92 -0.84
N ALA A 435 -18.29 8.38 -1.23
CA ALA A 435 -18.09 9.72 -1.74
C ALA A 435 -18.67 9.93 -3.15
N LEU A 436 -18.64 8.90 -3.99
CA LEU A 436 -19.07 8.95 -5.39
C LEU A 436 -20.51 8.45 -5.59
N ASP A 437 -21.18 8.04 -4.50
CA ASP A 437 -22.55 7.48 -4.52
C ASP A 437 -22.73 6.33 -5.53
N ASN A 438 -21.70 5.47 -5.66
CA ASN A 438 -21.70 4.35 -6.59
C ASN A 438 -21.71 2.99 -5.84
N PRO A 439 -22.84 2.25 -5.85
CA PRO A 439 -22.97 0.99 -5.12
C PRO A 439 -22.12 -0.15 -5.69
N GLU A 440 -21.70 -0.09 -6.97
CA GLU A 440 -20.88 -1.14 -7.58
C GLU A 440 -19.51 -1.28 -6.88
N TYR A 441 -18.97 -0.17 -6.37
CA TYR A 441 -17.71 -0.18 -5.61
C TYR A 441 -17.87 -0.88 -4.26
N ALA A 442 -19.00 -0.67 -3.57
CA ALA A 442 -19.32 -1.41 -2.35
C ALA A 442 -19.48 -2.90 -2.65
N ASP A 443 -20.14 -3.27 -3.74
CA ASP A 443 -20.31 -4.68 -4.12
C ASP A 443 -18.99 -5.38 -4.46
N ALA A 444 -18.06 -4.68 -5.13
CA ALA A 444 -16.70 -5.19 -5.36
C ALA A 444 -15.96 -5.39 -4.02
N ALA A 445 -16.04 -4.41 -3.10
CA ALA A 445 -15.44 -4.52 -1.78
C ALA A 445 -16.02 -5.69 -0.96
N LYS A 446 -17.34 -5.93 -1.04
CA LYS A 446 -18.01 -7.08 -0.39
C LYS A 446 -17.50 -8.41 -0.92
N LYS A 447 -17.36 -8.55 -2.24
CA LYS A 447 -16.84 -9.77 -2.86
C LYS A 447 -15.40 -10.06 -2.41
N ALA A 448 -14.55 -9.04 -2.38
CA ALA A 448 -13.19 -9.16 -1.89
C ALA A 448 -13.14 -9.52 -0.40
N ALA A 449 -13.92 -8.85 0.45
CA ALA A 449 -14.02 -9.18 1.87
C ALA A 449 -14.48 -10.63 2.07
N ALA A 450 -15.53 -11.06 1.38
CA ALA A 450 -16.04 -12.44 1.43
C ALA A 450 -14.97 -13.45 0.97
N PHE A 451 -14.20 -13.13 -0.07
CA PHE A 451 -13.09 -13.96 -0.54
C PHE A 451 -12.06 -14.14 0.57
N ILE A 452 -11.55 -13.05 1.16
CA ILE A 452 -10.54 -13.11 2.23
C ILE A 452 -11.08 -13.90 3.43
N LEU A 453 -12.29 -13.59 3.89
CA LEU A 453 -12.89 -14.23 5.06
C LEU A 453 -13.20 -15.72 4.85
N THR A 454 -13.37 -16.16 3.61
CA THR A 454 -13.65 -17.57 3.28
C THR A 454 -12.38 -18.36 2.97
N LYS A 455 -11.43 -17.77 2.24
CA LYS A 455 -10.24 -18.46 1.72
C LYS A 455 -9.02 -18.26 2.61
N LEU A 456 -8.93 -17.14 3.31
CA LEU A 456 -7.76 -16.70 4.06
C LEU A 456 -8.04 -16.56 5.57
N ARG A 457 -9.18 -17.06 6.06
CA ARG A 457 -9.44 -17.25 7.50
C ARG A 457 -9.61 -18.73 7.79
N ARG A 458 -8.79 -19.27 8.70
CA ARG A 458 -8.91 -20.66 9.17
C ARG A 458 -10.14 -20.83 10.05
N GLU A 459 -10.55 -22.08 10.27
CA GLU A 459 -11.68 -22.43 11.15
C GLU A 459 -11.51 -21.94 12.59
N ASP A 460 -10.27 -21.83 13.08
CA ASP A 460 -9.93 -21.28 14.40
C ASP A 460 -9.90 -19.74 14.44
N GLY A 461 -10.25 -19.08 13.32
CA GLY A 461 -10.27 -17.63 13.19
C GLY A 461 -8.94 -16.99 12.78
N ARG A 462 -7.84 -17.75 12.70
CA ARG A 462 -6.52 -17.22 12.32
C ARG A 462 -6.48 -16.84 10.83
N LEU A 463 -6.09 -15.60 10.54
CA LEU A 463 -5.87 -15.17 9.16
C LEU A 463 -4.58 -15.77 8.59
N LEU A 464 -4.60 -15.97 7.28
CA LEU A 464 -3.48 -16.35 6.43
C LEU A 464 -3.09 -15.17 5.55
N ALA A 465 -1.83 -15.11 5.14
CA ALA A 465 -1.31 -13.96 4.41
C ALA A 465 -1.55 -14.06 2.89
N ARG A 466 -1.38 -15.25 2.29
CA ARG A 466 -1.36 -15.42 0.83
C ARG A 466 -2.31 -16.52 0.35
N TYR A 467 -3.05 -16.23 -0.72
CA TYR A 467 -3.77 -17.22 -1.53
C TYR A 467 -3.22 -17.23 -2.96
N ARG A 468 -3.03 -18.42 -3.53
CA ARG A 468 -2.72 -18.60 -4.95
C ARG A 468 -3.00 -20.04 -5.39
N ASP A 469 -3.53 -20.25 -6.59
CA ASP A 469 -3.75 -21.58 -7.18
C ASP A 469 -4.53 -22.57 -6.29
N GLY A 470 -5.54 -22.08 -5.57
CA GLY A 470 -6.35 -22.93 -4.68
C GLY A 470 -5.73 -23.21 -3.31
N GLU A 471 -4.57 -22.62 -3.02
CA GLU A 471 -3.82 -22.84 -1.79
C GLU A 471 -3.67 -21.54 -0.99
N SER A 472 -4.00 -21.62 0.30
CA SER A 472 -3.76 -20.57 1.28
C SER A 472 -2.55 -20.93 2.14
N ALA A 473 -1.60 -20.00 2.28
CA ALA A 473 -0.35 -20.23 2.98
C ALA A 473 0.09 -19.02 3.81
N TYR A 474 1.00 -19.31 4.74
CA TYR A 474 1.59 -18.39 5.73
C TYR A 474 0.59 -17.79 6.71
N LEU A 475 0.99 -17.70 7.98
CA LEU A 475 0.18 -17.03 8.98
C LEU A 475 0.14 -15.53 8.70
N GLY A 476 -1.03 -14.91 8.86
CA GLY A 476 -1.19 -13.46 8.70
C GLY A 476 -0.34 -12.69 9.71
N TYR A 477 0.19 -11.56 9.25
CA TYR A 477 1.02 -10.60 9.99
C TYR A 477 0.15 -9.47 10.55
N ALA A 478 0.72 -8.58 11.37
CA ALA A 478 -0.01 -7.46 11.96
C ALA A 478 -0.69 -6.58 10.88
N ASP A 479 -0.01 -6.38 9.74
CA ASP A 479 -0.51 -5.60 8.60
C ASP A 479 -1.77 -6.22 7.97
N ASP A 480 -1.81 -7.56 7.84
CA ASP A 480 -2.96 -8.27 7.28
C ASP A 480 -4.22 -8.02 8.11
N TYR A 481 -4.08 -8.02 9.43
CA TYR A 481 -5.18 -7.72 10.34
C TYR A 481 -5.53 -6.23 10.33
N ALA A 482 -4.54 -5.35 10.48
CA ALA A 482 -4.78 -3.92 10.59
C ALA A 482 -5.46 -3.36 9.33
N PHE A 483 -5.02 -3.76 8.14
CA PHE A 483 -5.62 -3.26 6.91
C PHE A 483 -6.98 -3.89 6.61
N LEU A 484 -7.18 -5.19 6.91
CA LEU A 484 -8.50 -5.81 6.75
C LEU A 484 -9.52 -5.22 7.72
N VAL A 485 -9.15 -4.99 8.98
CA VAL A 485 -10.00 -4.32 9.97
C VAL A 485 -10.36 -2.91 9.48
N TRP A 486 -9.40 -2.16 8.93
CA TRP A 486 -9.66 -0.84 8.37
C TRP A 486 -10.67 -0.91 7.21
N GLY A 487 -10.45 -1.84 6.27
CA GLY A 487 -11.38 -2.10 5.17
C GLY A 487 -12.79 -2.45 5.63
N LEU A 488 -12.93 -3.31 6.63
CA LEU A 488 -14.24 -3.72 7.18
C LEU A 488 -14.97 -2.59 7.90
N ILE A 489 -14.26 -1.70 8.61
CA ILE A 489 -14.85 -0.50 9.23
C ILE A 489 -15.42 0.42 8.14
N GLU A 490 -14.66 0.68 7.09
CA GLU A 490 -15.10 1.55 6.00
C GLU A 490 -16.21 0.92 5.18
N LEU A 491 -16.19 -0.42 5.00
CA LEU A 491 -17.26 -1.18 4.36
C LEU A 491 -18.56 -1.16 5.17
N TYR A 492 -18.48 -1.22 6.50
CA TYR A 492 -19.63 -0.95 7.37
C TYR A 492 -20.20 0.45 7.11
N GLU A 493 -19.40 1.50 7.07
CA GLU A 493 -19.92 2.86 6.81
C GLU A 493 -20.53 3.01 5.39
N ALA A 494 -20.00 2.27 4.42
CA ALA A 494 -20.50 2.27 3.04
C ALA A 494 -21.83 1.53 2.89
N THR A 495 -22.09 0.51 3.71
CA THR A 495 -23.22 -0.42 3.53
C THR A 495 -24.24 -0.37 4.65
N PHE A 496 -23.82 0.07 5.84
CA PHE A 496 -24.49 -0.06 7.12
C PHE A 496 -24.87 -1.50 7.50
N GLU A 497 -24.22 -2.51 6.91
CA GLU A 497 -24.40 -3.91 7.29
C GLU A 497 -23.59 -4.21 8.57
N PRO A 498 -24.24 -4.49 9.71
CA PRO A 498 -23.56 -4.59 11.02
C PRO A 498 -22.52 -5.71 11.09
N ASP A 499 -22.68 -6.72 10.25
CA ASP A 499 -21.78 -7.87 10.18
C ASP A 499 -20.33 -7.48 9.89
N TYR A 500 -20.09 -6.48 9.02
CA TYR A 500 -18.72 -6.04 8.74
C TYR A 500 -18.06 -5.40 9.98
N LEU A 501 -18.81 -4.62 10.75
CA LEU A 501 -18.31 -4.04 12.00
C LEU A 501 -18.06 -5.13 13.05
N ARG A 502 -18.96 -6.13 13.16
CA ARG A 502 -18.76 -7.29 14.03
C ARG A 502 -17.47 -8.02 13.69
N GLN A 503 -17.24 -8.30 12.40
CA GLN A 503 -16.02 -8.96 11.93
C GLN A 503 -14.76 -8.11 12.16
N ALA A 504 -14.86 -6.78 12.00
CA ALA A 504 -13.76 -5.86 12.33
C ALA A 504 -13.38 -5.95 13.82
N VAL A 505 -14.36 -6.00 14.73
CA VAL A 505 -14.13 -6.18 16.17
C VAL A 505 -13.47 -7.54 16.46
N GLU A 506 -14.00 -8.64 15.91
CA GLU A 506 -13.46 -9.99 16.12
C GLU A 506 -12.00 -10.10 15.64
N LEU A 507 -11.70 -9.58 14.45
CA LEU A 507 -10.34 -9.61 13.92
C LEU A 507 -9.41 -8.69 14.69
N ASN A 508 -9.90 -7.54 15.17
CA ASN A 508 -9.12 -6.67 16.04
C ASN A 508 -8.76 -7.35 17.37
N ASP A 509 -9.69 -8.09 17.97
CA ASP A 509 -9.43 -8.84 19.20
C ASP A 509 -8.37 -9.92 18.98
N GLU A 510 -8.44 -10.65 17.85
CA GLU A 510 -7.40 -11.61 17.47
C GLU A 510 -6.05 -10.93 17.18
N MET A 511 -6.05 -9.75 16.55
CA MET A 511 -4.84 -8.96 16.32
C MET A 511 -4.16 -8.59 17.65
N LEU A 512 -4.94 -8.10 18.62
CA LEU A 512 -4.42 -7.80 19.95
C LEU A 512 -3.90 -9.08 20.63
N ARG A 513 -4.64 -10.19 20.55
CA ARG A 513 -4.22 -11.47 21.16
C ARG A 513 -2.89 -11.98 20.59
N LEU A 514 -2.67 -11.88 19.29
CA LEU A 514 -1.52 -12.48 18.60
C LEU A 514 -0.26 -11.61 18.63
N PHE A 515 -0.45 -10.29 18.55
CA PHE A 515 0.63 -9.37 18.24
C PHE A 515 0.93 -8.35 19.35
N TRP A 516 0.02 -8.12 20.29
CA TRP A 516 0.20 -7.08 21.30
C TRP A 516 1.38 -7.36 22.24
N ASP A 517 2.22 -6.34 22.47
CA ASP A 517 3.25 -6.38 23.49
C ASP A 517 2.68 -5.89 24.84
N GLU A 518 2.38 -6.81 25.74
CA GLU A 518 1.87 -6.48 27.08
C GLU A 518 2.86 -5.70 27.96
N ALA A 519 4.16 -5.75 27.67
CA ALA A 519 5.16 -5.03 28.45
C ALA A 519 5.34 -3.58 27.99
N LYS A 520 5.24 -3.32 26.68
CA LYS A 520 5.62 -2.04 26.07
C LYS A 520 4.57 -1.39 25.17
N GLY A 521 3.42 -2.02 24.97
CA GLY A 521 2.40 -1.60 23.99
C GLY A 521 2.88 -1.73 22.55
N GLY A 522 1.99 -1.54 21.58
CA GLY A 522 2.34 -1.75 20.16
C GLY A 522 2.20 -3.21 19.73
N LEU A 523 2.10 -3.42 18.42
CA LEU A 523 1.98 -4.72 17.79
C LEU A 523 3.34 -5.17 17.26
N PHE A 524 3.75 -6.37 17.65
CA PHE A 524 4.80 -7.10 16.96
C PHE A 524 4.36 -7.47 15.54
N PHE A 525 5.28 -7.41 14.59
CA PHE A 525 4.96 -7.61 13.17
C PHE A 525 4.40 -9.01 12.86
N TYR A 526 4.94 -10.04 13.48
CA TYR A 526 4.46 -11.42 13.33
C TYR A 526 4.05 -12.01 14.69
N GLY A 527 3.18 -13.02 14.66
CA GLY A 527 2.51 -13.57 15.84
C GLY A 527 3.44 -14.40 16.71
N GLU A 528 3.09 -14.54 17.99
CA GLU A 528 3.80 -15.45 18.92
C GLU A 528 3.70 -16.93 18.51
N ASP A 529 2.69 -17.25 17.69
CA ASP A 529 2.43 -18.55 17.09
C ASP A 529 3.25 -18.82 15.82
N GLY A 530 3.96 -17.80 15.31
CA GLY A 530 4.77 -17.88 14.09
C GLY A 530 6.18 -18.44 14.30
N GLU A 531 6.92 -18.55 13.19
CA GLU A 531 8.35 -18.89 13.23
C GLU A 531 9.12 -17.85 14.05
N GLN A 532 9.81 -18.29 15.10
CA GLN A 532 10.59 -17.39 15.93
C GLN A 532 11.93 -17.07 15.25
N LEU A 533 12.07 -15.82 14.78
CA LEU A 533 13.33 -15.25 14.34
C LEU A 533 14.11 -14.69 15.55
N PHE A 534 15.29 -14.11 15.34
CA PHE A 534 16.07 -13.59 16.48
C PHE A 534 15.39 -12.39 17.17
N THR A 535 14.45 -11.71 16.54
CA THR A 535 13.56 -10.74 17.21
C THR A 535 12.25 -10.54 16.47
N ARG A 536 11.24 -10.01 17.18
CA ARG A 536 9.96 -9.53 16.65
C ARG A 536 10.02 -8.00 16.60
N PRO A 537 10.19 -7.38 15.42
CA PRO A 537 10.15 -5.93 15.31
C PRO A 537 8.73 -5.41 15.51
N LYS A 538 8.62 -4.14 15.91
CA LYS A 538 7.39 -3.36 15.81
C LYS A 538 7.59 -2.31 14.74
N GLU A 539 7.09 -2.59 13.54
CA GLU A 539 7.17 -1.64 12.44
C GLU A 539 6.18 -0.50 12.67
N ILE A 540 6.66 0.74 12.55
CA ILE A 540 5.83 1.95 12.67
C ILE A 540 6.12 2.95 11.56
N TYR A 541 7.20 2.76 10.80
CA TYR A 541 7.55 3.63 9.70
C TYR A 541 6.56 3.48 8.55
N ASP A 542 5.93 4.58 8.15
CA ASP A 542 5.07 4.66 6.98
C ASP A 542 5.97 4.93 5.76
N GLY A 543 6.31 3.86 5.03
CA GLY A 543 7.16 3.90 3.85
C GLY A 543 6.37 4.11 2.56
N ALA A 544 6.52 3.20 1.59
CA ALA A 544 5.65 3.19 0.41
C ALA A 544 4.18 2.89 0.80
N MET A 545 3.99 2.04 1.80
CA MET A 545 2.73 1.78 2.47
C MET A 545 2.79 2.28 3.91
N PRO A 546 1.64 2.63 4.52
CA PRO A 546 1.60 2.81 5.97
C PRO A 546 1.95 1.52 6.70
N SER A 547 2.38 1.61 7.95
CA SER A 547 2.60 0.44 8.80
C SER A 547 1.29 -0.11 9.39
N GLY A 548 1.26 -1.41 9.71
CA GLY A 548 0.14 -2.01 10.44
C GLY A 548 -0.08 -1.38 11.82
N ASN A 549 0.97 -0.92 12.51
CA ASN A 549 0.81 -0.20 13.79
C ASN A 549 0.15 1.17 13.60
N SER A 550 0.44 1.89 12.51
CA SER A 550 -0.22 3.16 12.16
C SER A 550 -1.70 2.95 11.87
N ALA A 551 -2.05 1.95 11.05
CA ALA A 551 -3.45 1.62 10.76
C ALA A 551 -4.20 1.12 12.01
N ALA A 552 -3.57 0.26 12.82
CA ALA A 552 -4.14 -0.21 14.07
C ALA A 552 -4.41 0.94 15.05
N ALA A 553 -3.53 1.95 15.12
CA ALA A 553 -3.76 3.12 15.98
C ALA A 553 -5.06 3.85 15.64
N LEU A 554 -5.41 3.96 14.34
CA LEU A 554 -6.68 4.54 13.92
C LEU A 554 -7.85 3.57 14.16
N ASN A 555 -7.71 2.30 13.82
CA ASN A 555 -8.76 1.30 13.99
C ASN A 555 -9.19 1.14 15.44
N LEU A 556 -8.23 1.04 16.38
CA LEU A 556 -8.51 0.91 17.81
C LEU A 556 -9.33 2.10 18.31
N GLN A 557 -9.02 3.32 17.85
CA GLN A 557 -9.79 4.51 18.18
C GLN A 557 -11.21 4.44 17.63
N LYS A 558 -11.37 4.19 16.33
CA LYS A 558 -12.70 4.08 15.68
C LYS A 558 -13.55 2.99 16.34
N LEU A 559 -13.01 1.79 16.52
CA LEU A 559 -13.73 0.67 17.14
C LEU A 559 -14.07 0.95 18.60
N SER A 560 -13.20 1.61 19.36
CA SER A 560 -13.51 1.98 20.76
C SER A 560 -14.70 2.94 20.85
N ARG A 561 -14.85 3.83 19.87
CA ARG A 561 -15.95 4.79 19.77
C ARG A 561 -17.23 4.14 19.28
N TYR A 562 -17.17 3.30 18.26
CA TYR A 562 -18.33 2.50 17.84
C TYR A 562 -18.86 1.65 18.99
N THR A 563 -17.97 0.89 19.65
CA THR A 563 -18.38 -0.12 20.65
C THR A 563 -18.55 0.41 22.06
N TYR A 564 -18.14 1.65 22.34
CA TYR A 564 -18.07 2.20 23.70
C TYR A 564 -17.24 1.32 24.65
N ASN A 565 -16.24 0.61 24.10
CA ASN A 565 -15.40 -0.32 24.85
C ASN A 565 -14.21 0.41 25.49
N ALA A 566 -14.27 0.59 26.81
CA ALA A 566 -13.22 1.26 27.58
C ALA A 566 -11.86 0.55 27.54
N ALA A 567 -11.84 -0.80 27.50
CA ALA A 567 -10.59 -1.54 27.39
C ALA A 567 -9.92 -1.31 26.03
N LEU A 568 -10.72 -1.19 24.97
CA LEU A 568 -10.22 -0.89 23.64
C LEU A 568 -9.71 0.56 23.54
N ALA A 569 -10.40 1.51 24.18
CA ALA A 569 -9.94 2.89 24.30
C ALA A 569 -8.58 2.97 25.04
N GLN A 570 -8.40 2.17 26.08
CA GLN A 570 -7.11 2.09 26.80
C GLN A 570 -6.00 1.50 25.92
N LYS A 571 -6.28 0.44 25.14
CA LYS A 571 -5.32 -0.10 24.18
C LYS A 571 -4.98 0.92 23.08
N ALA A 572 -5.95 1.71 22.61
CA ALA A 572 -5.69 2.80 21.67
C ALA A 572 -4.73 3.85 22.25
N GLU A 573 -4.91 4.25 23.50
CA GLU A 573 -4.00 5.19 24.18
C GLU A 573 -2.59 4.59 24.36
N GLN A 574 -2.50 3.31 24.73
CA GLN A 574 -1.23 2.59 24.85
C GLN A 574 -0.51 2.47 23.49
N GLN A 575 -1.25 2.23 22.42
CA GLN A 575 -0.72 2.17 21.05
C GLN A 575 -0.09 3.51 20.69
N LEU A 576 -0.79 4.61 20.96
CA LEU A 576 -0.28 5.95 20.73
C LEU A 576 1.01 6.21 21.55
N LYS A 577 0.98 5.91 22.85
CA LYS A 577 2.14 6.11 23.75
C LYS A 577 3.36 5.27 23.37
N ALA A 578 3.17 4.04 22.90
CA ALA A 578 4.27 3.12 22.58
C ALA A 578 5.22 3.67 21.51
N PHE A 579 4.72 4.51 20.61
CA PHE A 579 5.49 5.05 19.48
C PHE A 579 5.74 6.56 19.56
N ALA A 580 5.36 7.20 20.67
CA ALA A 580 5.45 8.65 20.85
C ALA A 580 6.84 9.22 20.53
N GLY A 581 7.91 8.63 21.07
CA GLY A 581 9.28 9.10 20.82
C GLY A 581 9.78 8.86 19.39
N SER A 582 9.36 7.79 18.73
CA SER A 582 9.70 7.54 17.32
C SER A 582 9.05 8.60 16.42
N VAL A 583 7.77 8.85 16.66
CA VAL A 583 6.99 9.85 15.92
C VAL A 583 7.51 11.25 16.20
N GLU A 584 7.84 11.60 17.45
CA GLU A 584 8.40 12.91 17.79
C GLU A 584 9.74 13.19 17.09
N ARG A 585 10.56 12.15 16.89
CA ARG A 585 11.87 12.27 16.24
C ARG A 585 11.75 12.49 14.73
N TYR A 586 10.81 11.83 14.06
CA TYR A 586 10.61 11.96 12.62
C TYR A 586 9.12 11.92 12.21
N PRO A 587 8.32 12.97 12.54
CA PRO A 587 6.87 12.95 12.32
C PRO A 587 6.44 12.64 10.88
N SER A 588 7.15 13.18 9.88
CA SER A 588 6.80 13.00 8.45
C SER A 588 6.97 11.56 7.94
N GLY A 589 7.60 10.66 8.71
CA GLY A 589 7.68 9.24 8.40
C GLY A 589 6.54 8.40 9.01
N HIS A 590 5.53 9.03 9.59
CA HIS A 590 4.47 8.37 10.36
C HIS A 590 3.10 9.01 10.10
N ALA A 591 2.81 9.39 8.85
CA ALA A 591 1.64 10.20 8.51
C ALA A 591 0.31 9.53 8.88
N LEU A 592 0.14 8.22 8.65
CA LEU A 592 -1.10 7.53 9.02
C LEU A 592 -1.25 7.45 10.55
N PHE A 593 -0.14 7.29 11.28
CA PHE A 593 -0.18 7.37 12.73
C PHE A 593 -0.55 8.79 13.21
N LEU A 594 -0.05 9.83 12.54
CA LEU A 594 -0.44 11.22 12.83
C LEU A 594 -1.92 11.48 12.52
N MET A 595 -2.53 10.78 11.56
CA MET A 595 -3.99 10.81 11.36
C MET A 595 -4.72 10.20 12.57
N ALA A 596 -4.18 9.15 13.18
CA ALA A 596 -4.72 8.62 14.43
C ALA A 596 -4.53 9.61 15.61
N VAL A 597 -3.41 10.34 15.65
CA VAL A 597 -3.20 11.43 16.62
C VAL A 597 -4.22 12.55 16.39
N ASP A 598 -4.43 12.98 15.14
CA ASP A 598 -5.45 13.98 14.81
C ASP A 598 -6.84 13.51 15.22
N PHE A 599 -7.22 12.26 14.97
CA PHE A 599 -8.49 11.70 15.45
C PHE A 599 -8.59 11.78 16.98
N ALA A 600 -7.55 11.40 17.71
CA ALA A 600 -7.56 11.40 19.18
C ALA A 600 -7.79 12.80 19.78
N TYR A 601 -7.20 13.83 19.17
CA TYR A 601 -7.21 15.21 19.66
C TYR A 601 -8.23 16.11 18.96
N GLY A 602 -8.72 15.73 17.78
CA GLY A 602 -9.59 16.51 16.90
C GLY A 602 -11.08 16.41 17.19
N ALA A 603 -11.45 16.03 18.41
CA ALA A 603 -12.84 15.80 18.87
C ALA A 603 -13.65 14.90 17.91
N PRO A 604 -13.46 13.56 17.98
CA PRO A 604 -14.25 12.62 17.18
C PRO A 604 -15.75 12.86 17.31
N THR A 605 -16.43 12.79 16.15
CA THR A 605 -17.87 13.04 16.07
C THR A 605 -18.59 11.76 15.64
N GLU A 606 -19.55 11.29 16.42
CA GLU A 606 -20.46 10.23 15.99
C GLU A 606 -21.73 10.85 15.36
N ILE A 607 -21.96 10.59 14.08
CA ILE A 607 -23.12 11.05 13.32
C ILE A 607 -24.11 9.89 13.17
N VAL A 608 -25.16 9.90 14.00
CA VAL A 608 -26.23 8.89 13.93
C VAL A 608 -27.37 9.41 13.09
N ILE A 609 -27.61 8.77 11.95
CA ILE A 609 -28.76 9.02 11.09
C ILE A 609 -29.84 8.01 11.45
N ALA A 610 -30.93 8.46 12.07
CA ALA A 610 -32.08 7.64 12.44
C ALA A 610 -33.19 7.80 11.41
N GLY A 611 -33.51 6.73 10.68
CA GLY A 611 -34.44 6.80 9.56
C GLY A 611 -34.60 5.47 8.82
N ASP A 612 -35.52 5.45 7.88
CA ASP A 612 -35.73 4.30 7.01
C ASP A 612 -34.83 4.47 5.78
N PRO A 613 -33.84 3.59 5.55
CA PRO A 613 -32.88 3.75 4.45
C PRO A 613 -33.52 3.79 3.07
N VAL A 614 -34.76 3.35 2.87
CA VAL A 614 -35.39 3.46 1.54
C VAL A 614 -36.06 4.82 1.29
N LYS A 615 -36.18 5.67 2.31
CA LYS A 615 -36.83 6.98 2.17
C LYS A 615 -35.86 8.04 1.67
N ASP A 616 -36.37 8.93 0.83
CA ASP A 616 -35.62 10.03 0.23
C ASP A 616 -35.00 10.98 1.25
N ASP A 617 -35.69 11.25 2.36
CA ASP A 617 -35.18 12.12 3.43
C ASP A 617 -33.94 11.52 4.10
N THR A 618 -33.96 10.21 4.37
CA THR A 618 -32.85 9.47 4.98
C THR A 618 -31.69 9.37 3.99
N GLN A 619 -31.96 9.06 2.72
CA GLN A 619 -30.94 9.02 1.67
C GLN A 619 -30.28 10.37 1.42
N ALA A 620 -31.02 11.47 1.49
CA ALA A 620 -30.46 12.81 1.40
C ALA A 620 -29.46 13.10 2.53
N MET A 621 -29.82 12.79 3.79
CA MET A 621 -28.91 12.95 4.93
C MET A 621 -27.67 12.06 4.81
N ILE A 622 -27.84 10.80 4.38
CA ILE A 622 -26.73 9.86 4.17
C ILE A 622 -25.76 10.40 3.11
N ARG A 623 -26.27 10.87 1.96
CA ARG A 623 -25.43 11.39 0.88
C ARG A 623 -24.65 12.63 1.29
N GLU A 624 -25.29 13.56 2.00
CA GLU A 624 -24.63 14.79 2.48
C GLU A 624 -23.41 14.48 3.35
N VAL A 625 -23.58 13.57 4.32
CA VAL A 625 -22.48 13.15 5.21
C VAL A 625 -21.39 12.41 4.43
N ARG A 626 -21.78 11.54 3.49
CA ARG A 626 -20.84 10.73 2.70
C ARG A 626 -20.04 11.53 1.67
N GLN A 627 -20.59 12.59 1.11
CA GLN A 627 -19.91 13.45 0.14
C GLN A 627 -19.00 14.50 0.78
N SER A 628 -19.19 14.74 2.09
CA SER A 628 -18.43 15.73 2.84
C SER A 628 -17.10 15.20 3.35
N PHE A 629 -16.06 16.05 3.36
CA PHE A 629 -14.79 15.70 3.99
C PHE A 629 -14.85 15.86 5.51
N LEU A 630 -15.23 14.77 6.19
CA LEU A 630 -15.38 14.67 7.65
C LEU A 630 -14.43 13.59 8.21
N PRO A 631 -13.11 13.83 8.24
CA PRO A 631 -12.12 12.79 8.53
C PRO A 631 -12.18 12.22 9.96
N ASN A 632 -12.76 12.97 10.90
CA ASN A 632 -12.92 12.58 12.30
C ASN A 632 -14.36 12.16 12.65
N ALA A 633 -15.23 11.99 11.64
CA ALA A 633 -16.59 11.52 11.84
C ALA A 633 -16.73 10.00 11.70
N LEU A 634 -17.60 9.43 12.51
CA LEU A 634 -18.10 8.06 12.42
C LEU A 634 -19.56 8.10 12.03
N THR A 635 -19.91 7.51 10.88
CA THR A 635 -21.29 7.56 10.38
C THR A 635 -22.02 6.26 10.74
N ILE A 636 -23.19 6.40 11.35
CA ILE A 636 -23.98 5.28 11.86
C ILE A 636 -25.42 5.41 11.36
N LEU A 637 -25.97 4.34 10.79
CA LEU A 637 -27.39 4.28 10.46
C LEU A 637 -28.17 3.54 11.55
N ARG A 638 -29.12 4.24 12.16
CA ARG A 638 -30.17 3.65 12.99
C ARG A 638 -31.41 3.40 12.15
N THR A 639 -31.44 2.23 11.51
CA THR A 639 -32.54 1.79 10.65
C THR A 639 -33.85 1.51 11.41
N SER A 640 -34.97 1.56 10.70
CA SER A 640 -36.28 1.11 11.18
C SER A 640 -36.48 -0.41 11.15
N ASP A 641 -35.60 -1.18 10.47
CA ASP A 641 -35.64 -2.64 10.50
C ASP A 641 -35.29 -3.15 11.91
N PRO A 642 -36.22 -3.81 12.64
CA PRO A 642 -35.98 -4.19 14.04
C PRO A 642 -34.81 -5.15 14.24
N ALA A 643 -34.55 -6.07 13.31
CA ALA A 643 -33.49 -7.07 13.45
C ALA A 643 -32.11 -6.43 13.29
N VAL A 644 -31.94 -5.63 12.23
CA VAL A 644 -30.70 -4.88 11.98
C VAL A 644 -30.48 -3.84 13.09
N ALA A 645 -31.55 -3.15 13.49
CA ALA A 645 -31.54 -2.20 14.60
C ALA A 645 -31.08 -2.84 15.92
N GLU A 646 -31.53 -4.04 16.24
CA GLU A 646 -31.10 -4.76 17.43
C GLU A 646 -29.61 -5.12 17.36
N GLU A 647 -29.16 -5.65 16.23
CA GLU A 647 -27.75 -6.02 16.03
C GLU A 647 -26.82 -4.80 16.10
N THR A 648 -27.14 -3.73 15.37
CA THR A 648 -26.41 -2.45 15.44
C THR A 648 -26.41 -1.91 16.87
N GLY A 649 -27.53 -1.99 17.60
CA GLY A 649 -27.61 -1.52 18.99
C GLY A 649 -26.80 -2.35 19.98
N ARG A 650 -26.49 -3.62 19.68
CA ARG A 650 -25.57 -4.45 20.48
C ARG A 650 -24.11 -4.08 20.22
N LEU A 651 -23.75 -3.82 18.97
CA LEU A 651 -22.40 -3.42 18.58
C LEU A 651 -22.10 -1.96 18.90
N ILE A 652 -23.11 -1.09 18.80
CA ILE A 652 -23.01 0.36 18.95
C ILE A 652 -24.05 0.82 19.98
N PRO A 653 -23.73 0.81 21.28
CA PRO A 653 -24.69 1.16 22.33
C PRO A 653 -25.31 2.56 22.17
N LEU A 654 -24.59 3.50 21.55
CA LEU A 654 -25.04 4.88 21.31
C LEU A 654 -26.39 4.96 20.56
N VAL A 655 -26.71 4.02 19.67
CA VAL A 655 -27.89 4.15 18.79
C VAL A 655 -29.19 3.70 19.45
N GLN A 656 -29.14 3.09 20.64
CA GLN A 656 -30.31 2.43 21.23
C GLN A 656 -31.47 3.41 21.51
N ASP A 657 -31.15 4.65 21.85
CA ASP A 657 -32.12 5.71 22.20
C ASP A 657 -32.26 6.79 21.11
N LYS A 658 -31.59 6.64 19.96
CA LYS A 658 -31.53 7.63 18.88
C LYS A 658 -32.61 7.35 17.83
N LEU A 659 -33.86 7.68 18.14
CA LEU A 659 -35.02 7.36 17.31
C LEU A 659 -35.34 8.45 16.27
N PRO A 660 -35.97 8.12 15.14
CA PRO A 660 -36.52 9.14 14.24
C PRO A 660 -37.61 9.97 14.95
N LEU A 661 -37.56 11.29 14.79
CA LEU A 661 -38.50 12.24 15.40
C LEU A 661 -39.56 12.68 14.38
N GLY A 662 -40.83 12.69 14.81
CA GLY A 662 -41.94 13.12 13.96
C GLY A 662 -42.13 12.27 12.69
N GLY A 663 -41.61 11.04 12.67
CA GLY A 663 -41.68 10.15 11.51
C GLY A 663 -40.74 10.52 10.35
N ARG A 664 -39.83 11.47 10.56
CA ARG A 664 -38.82 11.92 9.59
C ARG A 664 -37.44 11.38 9.94
N ALA A 665 -36.55 11.33 8.95
CA ALA A 665 -35.12 11.17 9.19
C ALA A 665 -34.65 12.20 10.24
N THR A 666 -33.83 11.75 11.19
CA THR A 666 -33.31 12.60 12.26
C THR A 666 -31.83 12.30 12.46
N VAL A 667 -31.01 13.35 12.45
CA VAL A 667 -29.57 13.22 12.64
C VAL A 667 -29.20 13.69 14.04
N TYR A 668 -28.42 12.87 14.74
CA TYR A 668 -27.83 13.16 16.03
C TYR A 668 -26.32 13.26 15.85
N VAL A 669 -25.77 14.44 16.14
CA VAL A 669 -24.33 14.68 16.11
C VAL A 669 -23.83 14.68 17.54
N CYS A 670 -23.00 13.69 17.87
CA CYS A 670 -22.49 13.46 19.21
C CYS A 670 -20.97 13.67 19.24
N GLU A 671 -20.52 14.38 20.27
CA GLU A 671 -19.11 14.68 20.52
C GLU A 671 -18.85 14.56 22.02
N ASN A 672 -17.72 13.97 22.41
CA ASN A 672 -17.33 13.84 23.82
C ASN A 672 -18.44 13.26 24.73
N TYR A 673 -19.16 12.24 24.24
CA TYR A 673 -20.27 11.58 24.93
C TYR A 673 -21.53 12.43 25.16
N ALA A 674 -21.64 13.58 24.50
CA ALA A 674 -22.82 14.43 24.52
C ALA A 674 -23.32 14.68 23.09
N CYS A 675 -24.63 14.62 22.88
CA CYS A 675 -25.23 14.92 21.57
C CYS A 675 -25.80 16.34 21.56
N GLN A 676 -25.63 17.01 20.43
CA GLN A 676 -26.30 18.28 20.15
C GLN A 676 -27.81 18.08 19.93
N SER A 677 -28.55 19.18 19.78
CA SER A 677 -29.97 19.10 19.43
C SER A 677 -30.13 18.35 18.09
N PRO A 678 -31.02 17.35 18.01
CA PRO A 678 -31.20 16.59 16.78
C PRO A 678 -31.80 17.46 15.68
N VAL A 679 -31.32 17.27 14.45
CA VAL A 679 -31.78 17.98 13.26
C VAL A 679 -32.54 17.03 12.33
N SER A 680 -33.48 17.57 11.57
CA SER A 680 -34.26 16.80 10.59
C SER A 680 -34.45 17.54 9.26
N ASP A 681 -33.73 18.66 9.11
CA ASP A 681 -33.59 19.43 7.89
C ASP A 681 -32.15 19.36 7.39
N LEU A 682 -31.97 19.39 6.07
CA LEU A 682 -30.67 19.18 5.43
C LEU A 682 -29.76 20.40 5.59
N GLU A 683 -30.32 21.61 5.55
CA GLU A 683 -29.55 22.84 5.75
C GLU A 683 -29.10 22.96 7.21
N GLU A 684 -29.98 22.59 8.15
CA GLU A 684 -29.60 22.48 9.57
C GLU A 684 -28.44 21.49 9.78
N LEU A 685 -28.43 20.36 9.05
CA LEU A 685 -27.32 19.40 9.09
C LEU A 685 -26.02 20.00 8.54
N ARG A 686 -26.07 20.73 7.42
CA ARG A 686 -24.90 21.41 6.85
C ARG A 686 -24.29 22.42 7.80
N GLU A 687 -25.14 23.27 8.40
CA GLU A 687 -24.72 24.24 9.42
C GLU A 687 -24.08 23.52 10.62
N LEU A 688 -24.68 22.44 11.09
CA LEU A 688 -24.20 21.65 12.22
C LEU A 688 -22.83 21.00 11.97
N LEU A 689 -22.56 20.60 10.73
CA LEU A 689 -21.31 19.95 10.32
C LEU A 689 -20.24 20.94 9.81
N ASN A 690 -20.53 22.24 9.81
CA ASN A 690 -19.68 23.30 9.25
C ASN A 690 -19.25 22.99 7.80
N LEU A 691 -20.24 22.65 6.97
CA LEU A 691 -20.09 22.33 5.55
C LEU A 691 -20.29 23.54 4.64
#